data_AF-A0A914F099-F1
#
_entry.id   AF-A0A914F099-F1
#
_cell.length_a   1.000
_cell.length_b   1.000
_cell.length_c   1.000
_cell.angle_alpha   90.00
_cell.angle_beta   90.00
_cell.angle_gamma   90.00
#
_symmetry.space_group_name_H-M   'P 1'
#
loop_
_entity.id
_entity.type
_entity.pdbx_description
1 polymer ?
#
loop_
_entity_poly.entity_id
_entity_poly.type
_entity_poly.pdbx_seq_one_letter_code
_entity_poly.pdbx_strand_id
1 'polypeptide(L)'
;MATRDYCLSNKDTKDVVTDNNLDGSQYSNLNLNQNVKYSDVSPSKSTTKESKNETGYEEPALQEKTSLNANNSTLSLHIAAYENSVEVTNSSDSVETEECALQKEKSIPTNVRVNPRFQNPFEFPSQQENEIPEVAQFKASQKLLNPNGSCSTQKQQNSQNGFKKSTIAEYKAYADKPILTDFSHVAQDKRLKVFMVSEKNLMSRALASRLGYPFSFKRYYEEYGLISVEDAKEKDSKDDKPYLKLLQFECYIFGRKAEVLMAATNGNLFKSDFAAEIKNSAEAFVLNIIQKPAEKNIATFNEDKDAKEISAENVETKFRQAHKKTFRELVGKAAKDFDAVVLFLDNDNAGESICFEATECMINFLRMPPTGNKMDVVYRATFSSATQARYALQNLGRPDFFKYLAMVLKENLDLILGKSFTRHQKIVLRDNFPLYDIENLPFGPCKSVGLVMCCDQFHLRESYEKHVIEITLDVDGKKVKAISDEFPDKQSAEICCKKLNTNVCRILESPRKDTVTTPSPAGLNTMELLKFFSKNFQQSPYDTAQIVQALYERGLITYSRTETTKYPEDIFDNHHIDYLLQCAQEYLNEVKKISLDPFDKYMDYEKAKSAGKDVGDHPPIMPTGVKAIGKLNKKEEKVYSFICQWLIASFKKDYVYEKETTLFGINNFKFVFTCQRKVEDGFTKILEQFKVETTEDDFSQFLIPGAVFFCEKIETKKSPISPELLSEHDLVAKMDQYRVGTDCSIPEHIYNIEQSNYIKIEENECFRKFKPTALGLNLAEAYKKCAIEITQPQYRENFIAEVEEVAAGTKDFVEVSLFFLKTFCNSYSAPQ
;
A
#
# COMPACT_ATOMS: atom_id res chain seq x y z
N MET A 1 -42.81 2.66 7.84
CA MET A 1 -44.21 3.11 7.58
C MET A 1 -44.19 3.95 6.30
N ALA A 2 -45.07 3.79 5.32
CA ALA A 2 -46.11 2.77 5.15
C ALA A 2 -46.23 2.39 3.66
N THR A 3 -46.61 1.14 3.39
CA THR A 3 -46.80 0.60 2.02
C THR A 3 -48.28 0.55 1.64
N ARG A 4 -48.60 0.96 0.40
CA ARG A 4 -49.86 0.77 -0.34
C ARG A 4 -49.55 0.89 -1.84
N ASP A 5 -50.21 0.23 -2.78
CA ASP A 5 -51.16 -0.90 -2.71
C ASP A 5 -51.27 -1.52 -4.14
N TYR A 6 -51.37 -2.85 -4.26
CA TYR A 6 -52.15 -3.60 -5.31
C TYR A 6 -51.77 -3.43 -6.83
N CYS A 7 -52.00 -4.39 -7.74
CA CYS A 7 -52.29 -5.83 -7.65
C CYS A 7 -51.93 -6.58 -8.96
N LEU A 8 -52.27 -7.88 -9.01
CA LEU A 8 -52.04 -8.84 -10.12
C LEU A 8 -53.01 -8.69 -11.31
N SER A 9 -52.56 -9.07 -12.51
CA SER A 9 -53.36 -9.90 -13.45
C SER A 9 -52.53 -10.48 -14.62
N ASN A 10 -52.61 -11.79 -14.85
CA ASN A 10 -52.20 -12.44 -16.11
C ASN A 10 -53.37 -12.44 -17.12
N LYS A 11 -53.08 -12.48 -18.43
CA LYS A 11 -53.71 -13.43 -19.40
C LYS A 11 -53.21 -13.35 -20.86
N ASP A 12 -52.92 -14.54 -21.39
CA ASP A 12 -53.20 -15.11 -22.73
C ASP A 12 -53.31 -14.22 -24.00
N THR A 13 -52.45 -14.52 -25.00
CA THR A 13 -52.80 -14.88 -26.41
C THR A 13 -51.48 -15.10 -27.19
N LYS A 14 -51.16 -16.30 -27.70
CA LYS A 14 -51.67 -17.10 -28.84
C LYS A 14 -50.95 -16.87 -30.18
N ASP A 15 -50.86 -17.94 -30.95
CA ASP A 15 -49.91 -18.20 -32.05
C ASP A 15 -50.26 -17.54 -33.39
N VAL A 16 -49.23 -17.25 -34.20
CA VAL A 16 -49.29 -17.25 -35.67
C VAL A 16 -48.01 -17.87 -36.23
N VAL A 17 -48.13 -18.75 -37.22
CA VAL A 17 -47.03 -19.36 -37.99
C VAL A 17 -47.11 -18.90 -39.45
N THR A 18 -45.97 -18.58 -40.06
CA THR A 18 -45.80 -18.55 -41.52
C THR A 18 -44.39 -18.96 -41.93
N ASP A 19 -44.27 -20.00 -42.75
CA ASP A 19 -43.02 -20.41 -43.42
C ASP A 19 -42.57 -19.43 -44.51
N ASN A 20 -41.30 -19.54 -44.92
CA ASN A 20 -40.73 -19.53 -46.28
C ASN A 20 -39.30 -18.95 -46.30
N ASN A 21 -38.38 -19.28 -47.22
CA ASN A 21 -38.06 -20.54 -47.94
C ASN A 21 -36.79 -20.27 -48.82
N LEU A 22 -36.04 -21.31 -49.22
CA LEU A 22 -34.95 -21.26 -50.25
C LEU A 22 -33.73 -20.37 -49.88
N ASP A 23 -32.52 -20.48 -50.45
CA ASP A 23 -31.65 -21.61 -50.87
C ASP A 23 -30.18 -21.05 -50.92
N GLY A 24 -29.08 -21.76 -51.18
CA GLY A 24 -28.86 -23.17 -51.49
C GLY A 24 -27.45 -23.42 -52.06
N SER A 25 -26.88 -24.62 -51.84
CA SER A 25 -25.55 -25.09 -52.34
C SER A 25 -24.31 -24.37 -51.77
N GLN A 26 -23.08 -24.93 -51.67
CA GLN A 26 -22.44 -26.23 -52.01
C GLN A 26 -21.16 -26.35 -51.10
N TYR A 27 -20.31 -27.39 -51.04
CA TYR A 27 -20.08 -28.66 -51.77
C TYR A 27 -19.29 -29.65 -50.85
N SER A 28 -19.28 -30.95 -51.17
CA SER A 28 -18.26 -32.01 -50.88
C SER A 28 -17.53 -32.04 -49.51
N ASN A 29 -17.76 -33.04 -48.65
CA ASN A 29 -17.33 -34.46 -48.74
C ASN A 29 -15.81 -34.72 -48.71
N LEU A 30 -15.35 -35.42 -47.67
CA LEU A 30 -14.37 -36.51 -47.79
C LEU A 30 -14.54 -37.53 -46.64
N ASN A 31 -14.88 -38.78 -46.99
CA ASN A 31 -14.87 -39.93 -46.08
C ASN A 31 -13.49 -40.58 -46.10
N LEU A 32 -13.09 -41.23 -44.99
CA LEU A 32 -12.43 -42.55 -45.05
C LEU A 32 -12.43 -43.27 -43.69
N ASN A 33 -12.76 -44.55 -43.69
CA ASN A 33 -12.72 -45.46 -42.54
C ASN A 33 -11.32 -46.07 -42.36
N GLN A 34 -11.00 -46.59 -41.17
CA GLN A 34 -10.59 -48.01 -41.03
C GLN A 34 -10.75 -48.54 -39.58
N ASN A 35 -10.76 -49.88 -39.42
CA ASN A 35 -11.15 -50.61 -38.21
C ASN A 35 -10.06 -51.56 -37.70
N VAL A 36 -9.84 -51.61 -36.37
CA VAL A 36 -9.38 -52.76 -35.55
C VAL A 36 -10.01 -52.57 -34.15
N LYS A 37 -10.74 -53.45 -33.43
CA LYS A 37 -11.18 -54.87 -33.51
C LYS A 37 -10.32 -55.97 -32.84
N TYR A 38 -10.74 -56.34 -31.61
CA TYR A 38 -10.59 -57.62 -30.88
C TYR A 38 -9.17 -58.01 -30.41
N SER A 39 -9.01 -58.63 -29.22
CA SER A 39 -9.74 -59.81 -28.74
C SER A 39 -9.75 -60.02 -27.21
N ASP A 40 -10.75 -60.76 -26.72
CA ASP A 40 -10.93 -61.21 -25.33
C ASP A 40 -10.33 -62.61 -25.06
N VAL A 41 -9.91 -62.88 -23.82
CA VAL A 41 -9.96 -64.21 -23.16
C VAL A 41 -10.21 -64.01 -21.65
N SER A 42 -10.88 -64.96 -20.97
CA SER A 42 -11.30 -64.84 -19.55
C SER A 42 -10.73 -65.95 -18.60
N PRO A 43 -11.48 -66.67 -17.72
CA PRO A 43 -11.33 -66.47 -16.26
C PRO A 43 -11.24 -67.72 -15.34
N SER A 44 -10.95 -67.51 -14.05
CA SER A 44 -11.24 -68.41 -12.90
C SER A 44 -11.40 -67.55 -11.62
N LYS A 45 -12.35 -67.74 -10.67
CA LYS A 45 -12.84 -68.91 -9.88
C LYS A 45 -11.82 -69.44 -8.86
N SER A 46 -12.13 -69.65 -7.56
CA SER A 46 -13.33 -69.36 -6.72
C SER A 46 -12.90 -69.43 -5.21
N THR A 47 -13.66 -69.62 -4.11
CA THR A 47 -15.00 -70.22 -3.84
C THR A 47 -15.49 -69.92 -2.39
N THR A 48 -16.80 -69.61 -2.22
CA THR A 48 -17.69 -69.85 -1.03
C THR A 48 -17.18 -69.79 0.44
N LYS A 49 -17.92 -69.06 1.30
CA LYS A 49 -18.93 -69.68 2.19
C LYS A 49 -19.90 -68.66 2.84
N GLU A 50 -21.07 -69.15 3.24
CA GLU A 50 -22.14 -68.41 3.92
C GLU A 50 -22.11 -68.61 5.45
N SER A 51 -22.71 -67.69 6.21
CA SER A 51 -23.69 -68.05 7.25
C SER A 51 -24.59 -66.85 7.55
N LYS A 52 -25.85 -67.12 7.91
CA LYS A 52 -26.80 -66.15 8.47
C LYS A 52 -26.77 -66.22 9.99
N ASN A 53 -27.23 -65.17 10.66
CA ASN A 53 -28.21 -65.32 11.74
C ASN A 53 -29.05 -64.04 11.88
N GLU A 54 -30.28 -64.21 12.36
CA GLU A 54 -31.27 -63.15 12.56
C GLU A 54 -31.37 -62.79 14.05
N THR A 55 -32.44 -62.05 14.44
CA THR A 55 -32.72 -61.40 15.74
C THR A 55 -32.01 -60.03 15.93
N GLY A 56 -32.69 -58.95 16.36
CA GLY A 56 -34.12 -58.73 16.57
C GLY A 56 -34.41 -58.06 17.92
N TYR A 57 -35.47 -57.22 17.98
CA TYR A 57 -35.95 -56.47 19.17
C TYR A 57 -34.97 -55.35 19.65
N GLU A 58 -35.39 -54.19 20.16
CA GLU A 58 -36.69 -53.49 20.14
C GLU A 58 -36.44 -51.98 20.40
N GLU A 59 -37.39 -51.09 20.08
CA GLU A 59 -37.43 -49.76 20.74
C GLU A 59 -37.94 -49.93 22.19
N PRO A 60 -37.62 -48.98 23.09
CA PRO A 60 -38.70 -48.06 23.41
C PRO A 60 -38.25 -46.59 23.57
N ALA A 61 -39.02 -45.67 22.99
CA ALA A 61 -39.08 -44.29 23.46
C ALA A 61 -39.78 -44.23 24.83
N LEU A 62 -39.61 -43.13 25.60
CA LEU A 62 -40.69 -42.55 26.41
C LEU A 62 -40.36 -41.16 26.99
N GLN A 63 -41.26 -40.22 26.68
CA GLN A 63 -41.71 -39.06 27.46
C GLN A 63 -40.75 -37.96 27.93
N GLU A 64 -41.02 -36.78 27.36
CA GLU A 64 -41.05 -35.45 27.97
C GLU A 64 -41.26 -35.42 29.50
N LYS A 65 -40.71 -34.37 30.13
CA LYS A 65 -41.50 -33.59 31.09
C LYS A 65 -41.12 -32.12 31.15
N THR A 66 -42.09 -31.28 30.85
CA THR A 66 -42.03 -29.82 31.02
C THR A 66 -42.12 -29.43 32.49
N SER A 67 -41.35 -28.42 32.91
CA SER A 67 -41.79 -27.49 33.94
C SER A 67 -41.09 -26.14 33.76
N LEU A 68 -41.87 -25.09 33.48
CA LEU A 68 -41.44 -23.72 33.75
C LEU A 68 -41.25 -23.57 35.26
N ASN A 69 -40.31 -22.71 35.66
CA ASN A 69 -40.68 -21.68 36.62
C ASN A 69 -39.83 -20.42 36.40
N ALA A 70 -40.40 -19.27 36.72
CA ALA A 70 -39.83 -17.96 36.43
C ALA A 70 -40.00 -17.01 37.62
N ASN A 71 -39.37 -15.85 37.48
CA ASN A 71 -39.62 -14.60 38.20
C ASN A 71 -39.00 -14.40 39.59
N ASN A 72 -38.45 -13.18 39.71
CA ASN A 72 -38.35 -12.30 40.88
C ASN A 72 -37.26 -12.53 41.96
N SER A 73 -36.75 -11.48 42.61
CA SER A 73 -36.51 -10.07 42.18
C SER A 73 -35.72 -9.28 43.25
N THR A 74 -35.09 -8.17 42.84
CA THR A 74 -34.96 -6.89 43.59
C THR A 74 -34.16 -6.75 44.92
N LEU A 75 -33.30 -5.71 44.90
CA LEU A 75 -32.95 -4.72 45.94
C LEU A 75 -31.73 -4.89 46.91
N SER A 76 -30.70 -4.09 46.61
CA SER A 76 -30.09 -3.05 47.46
C SER A 76 -29.05 -3.33 48.57
N LEU A 77 -27.79 -2.99 48.24
CA LEU A 77 -26.93 -1.98 48.92
C LEU A 77 -26.71 -2.02 50.45
N HIS A 78 -25.45 -2.24 50.87
CA HIS A 78 -24.66 -1.16 51.53
C HIS A 78 -23.13 -1.41 51.60
N ILE A 79 -22.38 -0.40 51.13
CA ILE A 79 -21.13 0.19 51.65
C ILE A 79 -20.05 -0.72 52.29
N ALA A 80 -18.89 -0.78 51.62
CA ALA A 80 -17.59 -0.47 52.22
C ALA A 80 -16.61 -0.04 51.11
N ALA A 81 -15.75 0.95 51.37
CA ALA A 81 -14.76 1.46 50.41
C ALA A 81 -13.38 1.57 51.07
N TYR A 82 -12.32 1.50 50.26
CA TYR A 82 -10.99 1.98 50.64
C TYR A 82 -10.22 2.42 49.40
N GLU A 83 -10.01 3.73 49.29
CA GLU A 83 -9.10 4.36 48.33
C GLU A 83 -7.74 4.59 49.01
N ASN A 84 -6.68 4.81 48.22
CA ASN A 84 -5.59 5.68 48.64
C ASN A 84 -4.80 6.20 47.43
N SER A 85 -5.01 7.47 47.13
CA SER A 85 -4.26 8.27 46.17
C SER A 85 -3.09 9.00 46.85
N VAL A 86 -1.96 9.19 46.16
CA VAL A 86 -1.03 10.29 46.44
C VAL A 86 -0.58 10.88 45.10
N GLU A 87 -0.55 12.21 45.01
CA GLU A 87 -0.21 12.98 43.82
C GLU A 87 0.92 13.98 44.12
N VAL A 88 1.65 14.39 43.07
CA VAL A 88 2.29 15.71 42.88
C VAL A 88 3.29 16.24 43.93
N THR A 89 4.49 16.59 43.46
CA THR A 89 5.06 17.95 43.69
C THR A 89 6.18 18.30 42.71
N ASN A 90 6.23 19.57 42.29
CA ASN A 90 7.36 20.16 41.57
C ASN A 90 8.28 20.89 42.56
N SER A 91 9.58 20.88 42.31
CA SER A 91 10.50 21.92 42.80
C SER A 91 11.73 22.02 41.90
N SER A 92 12.07 23.24 41.49
CA SER A 92 13.37 23.59 40.90
C SER A 92 14.43 23.73 41.98
N ASP A 93 15.68 23.42 41.68
CA ASP A 93 16.83 24.16 42.21
C ASP A 93 18.05 24.03 41.30
N SER A 94 19.10 24.81 41.56
CA SER A 94 20.16 25.12 40.59
C SER A 94 21.57 25.12 41.18
N VAL A 95 22.57 24.86 40.33
CA VAL A 95 24.01 25.12 40.54
C VAL A 95 24.67 24.31 41.67
N GLU A 96 25.70 23.51 41.35
CA GLU A 96 27.10 23.92 41.53
C GLU A 96 28.07 22.97 40.79
N THR A 97 29.35 23.33 40.76
CA THR A 97 30.45 22.63 40.06
C THR A 97 31.37 21.93 41.04
N GLU A 98 32.06 20.85 40.62
CA GLU A 98 33.50 20.72 40.92
C GLU A 98 34.24 19.76 39.99
N GLU A 99 35.53 20.02 39.78
CA GLU A 99 36.47 19.17 39.05
C GLU A 99 37.31 18.32 40.03
N CYS A 100 37.75 17.13 39.61
CA CYS A 100 39.16 16.76 39.80
C CYS A 100 39.62 15.70 38.79
N ALA A 101 40.93 15.70 38.48
CA ALA A 101 41.53 14.89 37.41
C ALA A 101 42.61 13.92 37.95
N LEU A 102 43.66 13.66 37.14
CA LEU A 102 44.95 12.98 37.44
C LEU A 102 44.97 11.44 37.19
N GLN A 103 45.98 10.84 36.50
CA GLN A 103 47.15 11.38 35.78
C GLN A 103 47.91 10.33 34.91
N LYS A 104 48.90 10.81 34.11
CA LYS A 104 50.17 10.16 33.65
C LYS A 104 50.32 9.63 32.20
N GLU A 105 50.48 10.60 31.29
CA GLU A 105 51.67 10.84 30.42
C GLU A 105 52.77 9.76 30.18
N LYS A 106 53.24 9.71 28.92
CA LYS A 106 54.64 9.96 28.43
C LYS A 106 54.71 9.57 26.93
N SER A 107 55.19 10.29 25.90
CA SER A 107 56.05 11.47 25.64
C SER A 107 57.27 11.09 24.76
N ILE A 108 57.25 11.49 23.46
CA ILE A 108 58.29 12.30 22.75
C ILE A 108 59.72 11.68 22.56
N PRO A 109 60.52 11.90 21.46
CA PRO A 109 60.61 13.12 20.63
C PRO A 109 60.80 13.02 19.07
N THR A 110 60.44 14.13 18.38
CA THR A 110 61.08 14.88 17.23
C THR A 110 62.02 14.17 16.21
N ASN A 111 62.18 14.61 14.93
CA ASN A 111 62.47 16.00 14.49
C ASN A 111 62.53 16.20 12.93
N VAL A 112 62.84 17.45 12.50
CA VAL A 112 63.37 17.93 11.18
C VAL A 112 62.42 18.83 10.32
N ARG A 113 62.98 19.96 9.83
CA ARG A 113 62.42 20.95 8.88
C ARG A 113 63.20 20.94 7.55
N VAL A 114 62.58 21.31 6.42
CA VAL A 114 63.15 22.20 5.36
C VAL A 114 62.02 22.96 4.63
N ASN A 115 62.31 24.18 4.15
CA ASN A 115 61.55 25.11 3.28
C ASN A 115 62.64 26.01 2.58
N PRO A 116 62.43 26.86 1.53
CA PRO A 116 61.29 27.11 0.62
C PRO A 116 61.67 27.19 -0.89
N ARG A 117 60.76 27.64 -1.80
CA ARG A 117 60.92 28.85 -2.68
C ARG A 117 60.01 28.97 -3.92
N PHE A 118 59.67 30.23 -4.27
CA PHE A 118 59.34 30.81 -5.61
C PHE A 118 58.07 30.30 -6.35
N GLN A 119 57.36 31.08 -7.19
CA GLN A 119 57.42 32.53 -7.54
C GLN A 119 56.04 33.03 -8.07
N ASN A 120 55.76 34.34 -7.91
CA ASN A 120 54.78 35.12 -8.70
C ASN A 120 55.52 35.70 -9.96
N PRO A 121 54.92 36.24 -11.06
CA PRO A 121 53.92 37.35 -11.07
C PRO A 121 52.94 37.43 -12.30
N PHE A 122 52.25 38.58 -12.46
CA PHE A 122 51.57 39.13 -13.67
C PHE A 122 50.24 38.47 -14.17
N GLU A 123 49.30 39.16 -14.85
CA GLU A 123 48.84 40.59 -14.86
C GLU A 123 47.43 40.68 -15.53
N PHE A 124 46.73 41.81 -15.45
CA PHE A 124 45.44 42.05 -16.13
C PHE A 124 45.61 42.52 -17.59
N PRO A 125 44.58 42.32 -18.44
CA PRO A 125 43.99 43.49 -19.10
C PRO A 125 42.44 43.50 -19.15
N SER A 126 41.88 44.65 -19.53
CA SER A 126 40.44 44.98 -19.58
C SER A 126 39.95 45.21 -21.02
N GLN A 127 38.65 45.01 -21.31
CA GLN A 127 37.90 45.96 -22.17
C GLN A 127 36.35 45.85 -22.15
N GLN A 128 35.74 47.03 -21.98
CA GLN A 128 34.45 47.60 -22.44
C GLN A 128 33.27 46.73 -22.96
N GLU A 129 32.10 46.99 -22.32
CA GLU A 129 30.81 47.46 -22.87
C GLU A 129 30.25 46.94 -24.21
N ASN A 130 28.98 46.50 -24.18
CA ASN A 130 27.96 46.71 -25.22
C ASN A 130 26.54 46.47 -24.64
N GLU A 131 25.48 46.91 -25.34
CA GLU A 131 24.11 47.08 -24.80
C GLU A 131 23.09 45.96 -25.15
N ILE A 132 22.09 45.78 -24.29
CA ILE A 132 20.61 45.64 -24.54
C ILE A 132 20.17 44.73 -25.74
N PRO A 133 19.27 43.71 -25.55
CA PRO A 133 17.91 43.93 -25.04
C PRO A 133 17.25 42.86 -24.14
N GLU A 134 16.04 43.18 -23.68
CA GLU A 134 15.14 42.36 -22.85
C GLU A 134 14.60 41.11 -23.58
N VAL A 135 14.42 39.99 -22.84
CA VAL A 135 13.46 38.93 -23.22
C VAL A 135 12.61 38.48 -22.00
N ALA A 136 11.48 39.16 -21.85
CA ALA A 136 10.16 38.67 -21.44
C ALA A 136 9.99 37.35 -20.62
N GLN A 137 9.18 37.49 -19.56
CA GLN A 137 8.27 36.49 -18.95
C GLN A 137 8.83 35.35 -18.08
N PHE A 138 8.58 35.44 -16.76
CA PHE A 138 7.66 34.50 -16.09
C PHE A 138 7.00 35.17 -14.86
N LYS A 139 5.69 35.46 -14.93
CA LYS A 139 4.85 35.90 -13.80
C LYS A 139 3.42 35.34 -13.97
N ALA A 140 3.23 34.08 -13.57
CA ALA A 140 2.01 33.32 -13.86
C ALA A 140 1.35 32.63 -12.65
N SER A 141 1.79 32.92 -11.41
CA SER A 141 1.26 32.30 -10.18
C SER A 141 0.55 33.30 -9.25
N GLN A 142 1.13 34.47 -8.99
CA GLN A 142 0.65 35.46 -8.00
C GLN A 142 -0.53 36.35 -8.48
N LYS A 143 -1.41 35.89 -9.37
CA LYS A 143 -2.49 36.73 -9.95
C LYS A 143 -3.92 36.19 -9.84
N LEU A 144 -4.14 35.07 -9.15
CA LEU A 144 -5.47 34.47 -8.95
C LEU A 144 -6.22 34.98 -7.70
N LEU A 145 -5.57 35.79 -6.85
CA LEU A 145 -6.16 36.37 -5.64
C LEU A 145 -5.94 37.89 -5.58
N ASN A 146 -6.75 38.65 -6.32
CA ASN A 146 -6.97 40.07 -6.02
C ASN A 146 -8.34 40.55 -6.56
N PRO A 147 -9.34 40.80 -5.70
CA PRO A 147 -10.58 41.45 -6.11
C PRO A 147 -10.37 42.96 -6.31
N ASN A 148 -11.32 43.60 -7.02
CA ASN A 148 -11.39 45.03 -7.31
C ASN A 148 -10.32 45.59 -8.25
N GLY A 149 -10.75 46.05 -9.42
CA GLY A 149 -9.97 46.92 -10.30
C GLY A 149 -10.61 48.31 -10.37
N SER A 150 -9.86 49.34 -9.97
CA SER A 150 -10.16 50.75 -10.27
C SER A 150 -8.86 51.54 -10.37
N CYS A 151 -8.77 52.43 -11.35
CA CYS A 151 -7.56 53.21 -11.65
C CYS A 151 -7.46 54.47 -10.78
N SER A 152 -6.27 54.81 -10.26
CA SER A 152 -5.58 56.08 -10.54
C SER A 152 -4.37 56.38 -9.63
N THR A 153 -3.47 57.21 -10.16
CA THR A 153 -2.40 58.01 -9.49
C THR A 153 -1.27 57.29 -8.74
N GLN A 154 -0.09 57.92 -8.83
CA GLN A 154 1.19 57.46 -8.26
C GLN A 154 1.38 57.99 -6.83
N LYS A 155 2.08 57.22 -5.99
CA LYS A 155 3.13 57.75 -5.12
C LYS A 155 4.13 56.64 -4.79
N GLN A 156 5.42 56.93 -4.94
CA GLN A 156 6.50 56.02 -4.53
C GLN A 156 6.71 56.15 -3.02
N GLN A 157 6.78 55.03 -2.30
CA GLN A 157 7.46 54.96 -1.00
C GLN A 157 7.93 53.52 -0.70
N ASN A 158 9.25 53.37 -0.74
CA ASN A 158 10.13 52.42 -0.04
C ASN A 158 9.60 51.03 0.39
N SER A 159 10.04 50.03 -0.37
CA SER A 159 10.77 48.84 0.13
C SER A 159 10.31 48.17 1.45
N GLN A 160 9.43 47.17 1.35
CA GLN A 160 9.51 45.94 2.15
C GLN A 160 8.64 44.81 1.52
N ASN A 161 9.02 44.34 0.33
CA ASN A 161 8.34 43.21 -0.33
C ASN A 161 8.94 41.87 0.12
N GLY A 162 8.74 41.52 1.40
CA GLY A 162 8.79 40.12 1.80
C GLY A 162 7.66 39.33 1.12
N PHE A 163 7.82 38.02 0.98
CA PHE A 163 6.70 37.16 0.60
C PHE A 163 5.57 37.36 1.61
N LYS A 164 4.38 37.79 1.15
CA LYS A 164 3.16 37.55 1.93
C LYS A 164 2.97 36.03 1.97
N LYS A 165 3.33 35.40 3.09
CA LYS A 165 2.84 34.06 3.41
C LYS A 165 1.32 34.10 3.27
N SER A 166 0.76 33.37 2.31
CA SER A 166 -0.65 33.01 2.39
C SER A 166 -0.79 32.09 3.58
N THR A 167 -1.41 32.61 4.63
CA THR A 167 -1.43 31.98 5.94
C THR A 167 -2.24 30.67 5.91
N ILE A 168 -1.95 29.76 6.83
CA ILE A 168 -2.77 28.55 7.05
C ILE A 168 -4.26 28.93 7.24
N ALA A 169 -4.52 30.09 7.85
CA ALA A 169 -5.86 30.66 8.01
C ALA A 169 -6.54 31.05 6.69
N GLU A 170 -5.81 31.55 5.69
CA GLU A 170 -6.38 31.88 4.35
C GLU A 170 -6.84 30.62 3.61
N TYR A 171 -6.06 29.53 3.68
CA TYR A 171 -6.43 28.27 3.05
C TYR A 171 -7.60 27.58 3.78
N LYS A 172 -7.63 27.62 5.11
CA LYS A 172 -8.79 27.14 5.89
C LYS A 172 -10.05 27.96 5.59
N ALA A 173 -9.96 29.28 5.57
CA ALA A 173 -11.08 30.15 5.17
C ALA A 173 -11.55 29.95 3.71
N TYR A 174 -10.70 29.45 2.81
CA TYR A 174 -11.11 29.02 1.46
C TYR A 174 -11.77 27.63 1.45
N ALA A 175 -11.31 26.69 2.27
CA ALA A 175 -11.94 25.37 2.44
C ALA A 175 -13.33 25.47 3.07
N ASP A 176 -13.46 26.28 4.14
CA ASP A 176 -14.70 26.55 4.87
C ASP A 176 -15.74 27.34 4.04
N LYS A 177 -15.33 27.91 2.90
CA LYS A 177 -16.20 28.70 2.03
C LYS A 177 -17.25 27.80 1.37
N PRO A 178 -18.56 28.08 1.53
CA PRO A 178 -19.64 27.30 0.92
C PRO A 178 -19.40 26.97 -0.55
N ILE A 179 -19.73 25.73 -0.93
CA ILE A 179 -19.64 25.26 -2.32
C ILE A 179 -20.53 26.16 -3.19
N LEU A 180 -19.96 26.76 -4.23
CA LEU A 180 -20.73 27.58 -5.15
C LEU A 180 -21.63 26.67 -5.98
N THR A 181 -22.94 26.88 -5.91
CA THR A 181 -23.91 26.15 -6.75
C THR A 181 -24.75 27.08 -7.62
N ASP A 182 -24.44 28.38 -7.64
CA ASP A 182 -25.09 29.33 -8.54
C ASP A 182 -24.46 29.29 -9.94
N PHE A 183 -25.30 28.93 -10.90
CA PHE A 183 -25.02 28.98 -12.34
C PHE A 183 -26.05 29.85 -13.07
N SER A 184 -26.49 30.95 -12.44
CA SER A 184 -27.48 31.91 -12.95
C SER A 184 -27.11 32.51 -14.32
N HIS A 185 -25.83 32.57 -14.66
CA HIS A 185 -25.35 32.97 -16.01
C HIS A 185 -25.70 31.95 -17.10
N VAL A 186 -25.97 30.69 -16.75
CA VAL A 186 -26.49 29.67 -17.67
C VAL A 186 -28.01 29.62 -17.52
N ALA A 187 -28.74 30.10 -18.51
CA ALA A 187 -30.21 30.04 -18.55
C ALA A 187 -30.73 28.61 -18.26
N GLN A 188 -31.88 28.48 -17.57
CA GLN A 188 -32.33 27.21 -16.98
C GLN A 188 -32.66 26.11 -18.02
N ASP A 189 -33.03 26.51 -19.24
CA ASP A 189 -33.24 25.64 -20.41
C ASP A 189 -31.92 25.02 -20.93
N LYS A 190 -30.78 25.65 -20.62
CA LYS A 190 -29.46 25.26 -21.12
C LYS A 190 -28.73 24.35 -20.13
N ARG A 191 -28.04 23.37 -20.72
CA ARG A 191 -27.14 22.45 -20.02
C ARG A 191 -25.90 23.18 -19.51
N LEU A 192 -25.43 22.82 -18.33
CA LEU A 192 -24.10 23.23 -17.85
C LEU A 192 -23.03 22.54 -18.69
N LYS A 193 -21.93 23.23 -19.03
CA LYS A 193 -20.76 22.58 -19.64
C LYS A 193 -19.74 22.21 -18.59
N VAL A 194 -19.55 20.92 -18.34
CA VAL A 194 -18.70 20.44 -17.24
C VAL A 194 -17.58 19.57 -17.77
N PHE A 195 -16.34 19.88 -17.39
CA PHE A 195 -15.21 19.00 -17.66
C PHE A 195 -14.94 18.08 -16.48
N MET A 196 -14.75 16.78 -16.73
CA MET A 196 -14.41 15.80 -15.70
C MET A 196 -13.00 15.24 -15.92
N VAL A 197 -12.25 15.06 -14.84
CA VAL A 197 -10.91 14.45 -14.87
C VAL A 197 -10.88 13.24 -13.97
N SER A 198 -10.37 12.11 -14.44
CA SER A 198 -9.93 11.01 -13.57
C SER A 198 -8.47 10.65 -13.83
N GLU A 199 -7.89 9.76 -13.01
CA GLU A 199 -6.47 9.46 -13.17
C GLU A 199 -6.20 8.57 -14.39
N LYS A 200 -7.10 7.65 -14.73
CA LYS A 200 -6.84 6.59 -15.74
C LYS A 200 -8.02 6.44 -16.70
N ASN A 201 -7.73 6.15 -17.97
CA ASN A 201 -8.77 5.92 -18.99
C ASN A 201 -9.80 4.84 -18.60
N LEU A 202 -9.37 3.81 -17.86
CA LEU A 202 -10.22 2.70 -17.43
C LEU A 202 -11.22 3.15 -16.34
N MET A 203 -10.73 3.91 -15.36
CA MET A 203 -11.56 4.59 -14.35
C MET A 203 -12.54 5.58 -15.00
N SER A 204 -12.12 6.38 -16.00
CA SER A 204 -13.03 7.27 -16.74
C SER A 204 -14.23 6.52 -17.33
N ARG A 205 -14.00 5.33 -17.91
CA ARG A 205 -15.07 4.49 -18.48
C ARG A 205 -15.97 3.92 -17.38
N ALA A 206 -15.39 3.45 -16.27
CA ALA A 206 -16.14 2.95 -15.12
C ALA A 206 -17.08 4.02 -14.56
N LEU A 207 -16.56 5.22 -14.29
CA LEU A 207 -17.33 6.37 -13.78
C LEU A 207 -18.42 6.83 -14.76
N ALA A 208 -18.10 7.04 -16.04
CA ALA A 208 -19.07 7.46 -17.05
C ALA A 208 -20.26 6.48 -17.17
N SER A 209 -20.00 5.17 -17.10
CA SER A 209 -21.04 4.13 -17.10
C SER A 209 -22.02 4.21 -15.92
N ARG A 210 -21.60 4.81 -14.79
CA ARG A 210 -22.44 5.03 -13.62
C ARG A 210 -23.13 6.38 -13.64
N LEU A 211 -22.48 7.42 -14.14
CA LEU A 211 -23.02 8.79 -14.09
C LEU A 211 -24.16 9.08 -15.08
N GLY A 212 -24.31 8.30 -16.16
CA GLY A 212 -25.46 8.44 -17.07
C GLY A 212 -25.26 7.90 -18.49
N TYR A 213 -24.05 7.46 -18.85
CA TYR A 213 -23.79 6.95 -20.20
C TYR A 213 -24.55 5.64 -20.45
N PRO A 214 -25.45 5.57 -21.46
CA PRO A 214 -26.26 4.38 -21.68
C PRO A 214 -25.41 3.21 -22.19
N PHE A 215 -25.56 2.04 -21.57
CA PHE A 215 -24.84 0.82 -21.92
C PHE A 215 -25.20 0.26 -23.33
N SER A 216 -26.19 0.87 -24.00
CA SER A 216 -26.90 0.35 -25.16
C SER A 216 -26.55 1.05 -26.48
N PHE A 217 -25.27 1.30 -26.77
CA PHE A 217 -24.80 1.75 -28.09
C PHE A 217 -23.72 0.83 -28.67
N LYS A 218 -24.16 -0.39 -29.01
CA LYS A 218 -23.70 -1.30 -30.08
C LYS A 218 -22.18 -1.52 -30.34
N ARG A 219 -21.25 -1.02 -29.52
CA ARG A 219 -19.80 -1.19 -29.73
C ARG A 219 -18.97 -1.53 -28.48
N TYR A 220 -19.51 -2.47 -27.71
CA TYR A 220 -18.72 -3.55 -27.09
C TYR A 220 -18.11 -4.49 -28.20
N TYR A 221 -18.64 -4.38 -29.43
CA TYR A 221 -18.34 -5.19 -30.60
C TYR A 221 -17.23 -4.50 -31.43
N GLU A 222 -15.98 -4.92 -31.48
CA GLU A 222 -15.48 -6.27 -31.37
C GLU A 222 -14.24 -6.33 -30.46
N GLU A 223 -14.32 -7.18 -29.44
CA GLU A 223 -13.28 -8.16 -29.10
C GLU A 223 -11.81 -7.66 -29.26
N TYR A 224 -11.37 -6.84 -28.28
CA TYR A 224 -10.01 -6.28 -28.17
C TYR A 224 -9.58 -5.26 -29.26
N GLY A 225 -10.45 -4.87 -30.19
CA GLY A 225 -10.16 -3.88 -31.24
C GLY A 225 -10.31 -2.40 -30.83
N LEU A 226 -9.40 -1.54 -31.29
CA LEU A 226 -9.54 -0.08 -31.29
C LEU A 226 -10.41 0.36 -32.47
N ILE A 227 -11.50 1.11 -32.24
CA ILE A 227 -12.39 1.58 -33.31
C ILE A 227 -12.90 3.00 -33.03
N SER A 228 -13.03 3.79 -34.09
CA SER A 228 -13.53 5.17 -34.10
C SER A 228 -15.03 5.27 -33.82
N VAL A 229 -15.47 6.39 -33.24
CA VAL A 229 -16.86 6.56 -32.80
C VAL A 229 -17.75 7.29 -33.82
N GLU A 230 -18.96 6.77 -34.01
CA GLU A 230 -20.13 7.52 -34.49
C GLU A 230 -21.12 7.72 -33.31
N ASP A 231 -21.85 8.84 -33.31
CA ASP A 231 -22.77 9.33 -32.26
C ASP A 231 -22.22 9.74 -30.88
N ALA A 232 -20.94 9.52 -30.57
CA ALA A 232 -20.16 10.49 -29.78
C ALA A 232 -19.14 11.15 -30.71
N LYS A 233 -18.98 12.48 -30.61
CA LYS A 233 -18.09 13.21 -31.52
C LYS A 233 -16.65 13.16 -31.03
N GLU A 234 -16.02 12.00 -31.27
CA GLU A 234 -14.58 11.80 -31.17
C GLU A 234 -13.87 12.79 -32.13
N LYS A 235 -13.48 13.95 -31.58
CA LYS A 235 -12.63 14.91 -32.28
C LYS A 235 -11.23 14.32 -32.36
N ASP A 236 -10.93 13.61 -33.44
CA ASP A 236 -9.57 13.32 -33.83
C ASP A 236 -8.77 14.64 -33.95
N SER A 237 -7.92 14.91 -32.97
CA SER A 237 -6.74 15.73 -33.24
C SER A 237 -5.87 14.96 -34.20
N LYS A 238 -5.58 15.53 -35.37
CA LYS A 238 -4.78 14.91 -36.45
C LYS A 238 -3.28 14.80 -36.12
N ASP A 239 -2.96 14.41 -34.88
CA ASP A 239 -1.64 14.33 -34.28
C ASP A 239 -1.53 13.00 -33.49
N ASP A 240 -0.55 12.13 -33.80
CA ASP A 240 -0.45 10.75 -33.27
C ASP A 240 -0.27 10.65 -31.74
N LYS A 241 -1.37 10.55 -30.97
CA LYS A 241 -1.33 10.44 -29.49
C LYS A 241 -2.40 9.48 -28.91
N PRO A 242 -2.22 8.15 -29.03
CA PRO A 242 -3.27 7.15 -28.81
C PRO A 242 -3.73 6.91 -27.35
N TYR A 243 -3.21 7.67 -26.38
CA TYR A 243 -3.37 7.41 -24.93
C TYR A 243 -4.35 8.34 -24.19
N LEU A 244 -4.91 9.37 -24.84
CA LEU A 244 -5.86 10.29 -24.23
C LEU A 244 -7.24 10.17 -24.90
N LYS A 245 -8.18 9.50 -24.25
CA LYS A 245 -9.56 9.38 -24.74
C LYS A 245 -10.47 10.41 -24.07
N LEU A 246 -11.41 10.94 -24.86
CA LEU A 246 -12.45 11.85 -24.41
C LEU A 246 -13.79 11.12 -24.43
N LEU A 247 -14.52 11.16 -23.30
CA LEU A 247 -15.87 10.63 -23.18
C LEU A 247 -16.86 11.79 -23.07
N GLN A 248 -17.81 11.90 -24.00
CA GLN A 248 -18.88 12.88 -23.95
C GLN A 248 -20.17 12.20 -23.50
N PHE A 249 -20.84 12.73 -22.47
CA PHE A 249 -22.08 12.16 -21.95
C PHE A 249 -22.97 13.21 -21.28
N GLU A 250 -24.22 12.84 -20.96
CA GLU A 250 -25.14 13.67 -20.19
C GLU A 250 -25.37 13.08 -18.80
N CYS A 251 -25.43 13.94 -17.78
CA CYS A 251 -25.85 13.58 -16.43
C CYS A 251 -26.56 14.76 -15.75
N TYR A 252 -26.89 14.61 -14.46
CA TYR A 252 -27.39 15.70 -13.63
C TYR A 252 -26.34 16.11 -12.59
N ILE A 253 -26.10 17.41 -12.46
CA ILE A 253 -25.17 18.02 -11.51
C ILE A 253 -25.87 19.25 -10.91
N PHE A 254 -25.88 19.37 -9.58
CA PHE A 254 -26.62 20.42 -8.85
C PHE A 254 -28.09 20.56 -9.31
N GLY A 255 -28.76 19.43 -9.57
CA GLY A 255 -30.15 19.38 -10.06
C GLY A 255 -30.35 19.78 -11.53
N ARG A 256 -29.31 20.26 -12.23
CA ARG A 256 -29.36 20.67 -13.65
C ARG A 256 -28.82 19.59 -14.56
N LYS A 257 -29.33 19.52 -15.80
CA LYS A 257 -28.69 18.72 -16.86
C LYS A 257 -27.31 19.30 -17.19
N ALA A 258 -26.30 18.44 -17.29
CA ALA A 258 -24.95 18.80 -17.70
C ALA A 258 -24.58 18.08 -19.01
N GLU A 259 -23.94 18.81 -19.92
CA GLU A 259 -23.10 18.25 -20.98
C GLU A 259 -21.71 18.02 -20.37
N VAL A 260 -21.34 16.75 -20.19
CA VAL A 260 -20.05 16.36 -19.61
C VAL A 260 -19.08 15.99 -20.71
N LEU A 261 -17.85 16.47 -20.57
CA LEU A 261 -16.69 16.01 -21.33
C LEU A 261 -15.62 15.52 -20.34
N MET A 262 -15.28 14.23 -20.41
CA MET A 262 -14.38 13.58 -19.45
C MET A 262 -13.08 13.11 -20.09
N ALA A 263 -11.95 13.31 -19.40
CA ALA A 263 -10.62 12.84 -19.80
C ALA A 263 -9.88 12.16 -18.63
N ALA A 264 -8.84 11.41 -18.96
CA ALA A 264 -7.87 10.89 -17.99
C ALA A 264 -6.55 11.68 -18.03
N THR A 265 -5.84 11.81 -16.90
CA THR A 265 -4.45 12.32 -16.91
C THR A 265 -3.42 11.26 -17.31
N ASN A 266 -3.72 10.00 -16.99
CA ASN A 266 -2.84 8.82 -16.99
C ASN A 266 -1.67 8.95 -15.99
N GLY A 267 -2.00 9.36 -14.76
CA GLY A 267 -1.05 9.68 -13.69
C GLY A 267 -0.57 11.14 -13.74
N ASN A 268 0.54 11.45 -13.07
CA ASN A 268 1.07 12.81 -12.95
C ASN A 268 1.33 13.45 -14.34
N LEU A 269 0.74 14.62 -14.58
CA LEU A 269 0.96 15.46 -15.75
C LEU A 269 2.32 16.16 -15.71
N PHE A 270 2.92 16.30 -14.51
CA PHE A 270 4.22 16.94 -14.29
C PHE A 270 5.25 15.90 -13.81
N LYS A 271 6.49 16.35 -13.57
CA LYS A 271 7.53 15.61 -12.85
C LYS A 271 8.55 16.59 -12.29
N SER A 272 8.78 16.50 -10.99
CA SER A 272 9.74 17.30 -10.23
C SER A 272 11.19 16.94 -10.61
N ASP A 273 12.01 17.96 -10.83
CA ASP A 273 13.43 17.84 -11.19
C ASP A 273 14.15 19.16 -10.86
N PHE A 274 15.47 19.24 -11.06
CA PHE A 274 16.22 20.48 -11.00
C PHE A 274 16.20 21.26 -12.31
N ALA A 275 16.40 22.58 -12.23
CA ALA A 275 16.58 23.46 -13.38
C ALA A 275 17.77 23.05 -14.28
N ALA A 276 17.81 23.57 -15.50
CA ALA A 276 18.78 23.14 -16.52
C ALA A 276 20.22 23.58 -16.18
N GLU A 277 20.39 24.78 -15.63
CA GLU A 277 21.69 25.33 -15.21
C GLU A 277 22.31 24.45 -14.10
N ILE A 278 21.47 24.06 -13.14
CA ILE A 278 21.84 23.25 -11.97
C ILE A 278 22.38 21.86 -12.37
N LYS A 279 21.73 21.20 -13.33
CA LYS A 279 22.07 19.82 -13.75
C LYS A 279 23.52 19.68 -14.23
N ASN A 280 24.02 20.67 -14.94
CA ASN A 280 25.37 20.67 -15.52
C ASN A 280 26.44 21.05 -14.48
N SER A 281 26.11 21.89 -13.49
CA SER A 281 27.05 22.50 -12.54
C SER A 281 27.21 21.74 -11.20
N ALA A 282 26.61 20.55 -11.04
CA ALA A 282 26.39 19.97 -9.72
C ALA A 282 27.59 19.26 -9.02
N GLU A 283 28.78 19.85 -9.10
CA GLU A 283 29.70 19.90 -7.94
C GLU A 283 29.41 21.17 -7.13
N ALA A 284 29.38 22.33 -7.80
CA ALA A 284 29.04 23.61 -7.21
C ALA A 284 27.61 23.66 -6.64
N PHE A 285 26.64 22.94 -7.23
CA PHE A 285 25.29 22.84 -6.64
C PHE A 285 25.29 22.16 -5.26
N VAL A 286 26.01 21.05 -5.12
CA VAL A 286 26.11 20.29 -3.87
C VAL A 286 26.88 21.13 -2.84
N LEU A 287 27.99 21.76 -3.24
CA LEU A 287 28.73 22.68 -2.38
C LEU A 287 27.92 23.93 -1.98
N ASN A 288 27.08 24.50 -2.85
CA ASN A 288 26.23 25.64 -2.52
C ASN A 288 25.10 25.29 -1.53
N ILE A 289 24.62 24.05 -1.53
CA ILE A 289 23.69 23.52 -0.50
C ILE A 289 24.40 23.34 0.86
N ILE A 290 25.71 23.09 0.85
CA ILE A 290 26.52 22.75 2.03
C ILE A 290 27.18 23.97 2.69
N GLN A 291 27.69 24.94 1.92
CA GLN A 291 28.65 25.93 2.42
C GLN A 291 28.07 27.18 3.10
N LYS A 292 26.75 27.28 3.33
CA LYS A 292 26.12 28.42 4.01
C LYS A 292 25.56 28.04 5.40
N PRO A 293 26.30 28.25 6.50
CA PRO A 293 25.84 27.93 7.85
C PRO A 293 24.72 28.87 8.33
N ALA A 294 23.87 28.35 9.22
CA ALA A 294 22.50 28.84 9.45
C ALA A 294 22.36 30.24 10.10
N GLU A 295 23.42 30.82 10.67
CA GLU A 295 23.29 31.97 11.59
C GLU A 295 23.51 33.36 10.95
N LYS A 296 23.85 33.45 9.66
CA LYS A 296 24.02 34.74 8.96
C LYS A 296 22.90 35.15 8.00
N ASN A 297 21.86 34.32 7.84
CA ASN A 297 20.83 34.49 6.80
C ASN A 297 19.57 35.29 7.21
N ILE A 298 19.60 36.08 8.29
CA ILE A 298 18.47 36.97 8.65
C ILE A 298 18.68 38.43 8.16
N ALA A 299 19.93 38.85 7.90
CA ALA A 299 20.26 40.22 7.49
C ALA A 299 20.51 40.40 5.98
N THR A 300 21.00 39.37 5.28
CA THR A 300 21.53 39.47 3.91
C THR A 300 20.58 39.02 2.79
N PHE A 301 19.29 38.77 3.09
CA PHE A 301 18.29 38.39 2.08
C PHE A 301 17.79 39.54 1.18
N ASN A 302 18.32 40.77 1.33
CA ASN A 302 17.81 41.98 0.66
C ASN A 302 18.70 42.61 -0.42
N GLU A 303 20.02 42.37 -0.45
CA GLU A 303 20.94 43.24 -1.22
C GLU A 303 21.79 42.56 -2.30
N ASP A 304 22.16 41.27 -2.17
CA ASP A 304 22.90 40.57 -3.24
C ASP A 304 21.97 40.17 -4.40
N LYS A 305 22.39 40.48 -5.64
CA LYS A 305 21.63 40.12 -6.86
C LYS A 305 21.47 38.62 -7.00
N ASP A 306 22.51 37.87 -6.69
CA ASP A 306 22.59 36.42 -6.88
C ASP A 306 21.66 35.65 -5.92
N ALA A 307 21.25 36.28 -4.81
CA ALA A 307 20.26 35.73 -3.88
C ALA A 307 18.83 35.69 -4.46
N LYS A 308 18.56 36.38 -5.58
CA LYS A 308 17.29 36.27 -6.32
C LYS A 308 17.21 35.03 -7.20
N GLU A 309 18.33 34.34 -7.42
CA GLU A 309 18.42 33.27 -8.41
C GLU A 309 18.25 31.86 -7.81
N ILE A 310 18.16 31.71 -6.48
CA ILE A 310 17.75 30.45 -5.82
C ILE A 310 16.78 30.72 -4.65
N SER A 311 15.48 30.68 -4.93
CA SER A 311 14.41 30.60 -3.92
C SER A 311 13.75 29.20 -3.94
N ALA A 312 12.68 28.97 -3.19
CA ALA A 312 11.84 27.77 -3.38
C ALA A 312 11.25 27.64 -4.81
N GLU A 313 11.25 28.73 -5.58
CA GLU A 313 10.86 28.79 -6.99
C GLU A 313 11.84 28.06 -7.93
N ASN A 314 13.04 27.68 -7.46
CA ASN A 314 14.10 27.08 -8.28
C ASN A 314 14.10 25.55 -8.40
N VAL A 315 13.18 24.85 -7.70
CA VAL A 315 12.84 23.46 -8.05
C VAL A 315 11.91 23.50 -9.26
N GLU A 316 12.47 23.88 -10.42
CA GLU A 316 11.69 24.05 -11.64
C GLU A 316 11.21 22.68 -12.14
N THR A 317 9.89 22.48 -12.22
CA THR A 317 9.20 21.21 -12.56
C THR A 317 9.38 20.76 -14.03
N LYS A 318 10.63 20.64 -14.48
CA LYS A 318 11.04 20.23 -15.83
C LYS A 318 11.51 18.77 -15.85
N PHE A 319 10.58 17.81 -15.97
CA PHE A 319 10.65 16.78 -17.03
C PHE A 319 9.34 15.98 -17.28
N ARG A 320 8.19 16.66 -17.43
CA ARG A 320 7.01 16.08 -18.10
C ARG A 320 6.18 17.03 -18.96
N GLN A 321 6.77 18.17 -19.37
CA GLN A 321 6.07 19.22 -20.15
C GLN A 321 5.32 18.69 -21.39
N ALA A 322 5.78 17.61 -22.04
CA ALA A 322 5.08 17.00 -23.17
C ALA A 322 3.68 16.45 -22.80
N HIS A 323 3.51 15.86 -21.61
CA HIS A 323 2.21 15.36 -21.12
C HIS A 323 1.31 16.52 -20.70
N LYS A 324 1.81 17.43 -19.84
CA LYS A 324 1.12 18.69 -19.47
C LYS A 324 0.62 19.47 -20.70
N LYS A 325 1.52 19.71 -21.67
CA LYS A 325 1.21 20.40 -22.92
C LYS A 325 0.15 19.65 -23.72
N THR A 326 0.30 18.33 -23.90
CA THR A 326 -0.69 17.50 -24.62
C THR A 326 -2.06 17.54 -23.96
N PHE A 327 -2.15 17.38 -22.64
CA PHE A 327 -3.43 17.45 -21.91
C PHE A 327 -4.08 18.83 -22.05
N ARG A 328 -3.31 19.91 -21.86
CA ARG A 328 -3.79 21.30 -22.01
C ARG A 328 -4.19 21.64 -23.46
N GLU A 329 -3.47 21.13 -24.45
CA GLU A 329 -3.81 21.25 -25.88
C GLU A 329 -5.10 20.48 -26.20
N LEU A 330 -5.25 19.26 -25.68
CA LEU A 330 -6.42 18.41 -25.89
C LEU A 330 -7.68 19.03 -25.28
N VAL A 331 -7.62 19.51 -24.02
CA VAL A 331 -8.71 20.26 -23.39
C VAL A 331 -9.09 21.45 -24.28
N GLY A 332 -8.12 22.31 -24.63
CA GLY A 332 -8.35 23.54 -25.40
C GLY A 332 -8.75 23.34 -26.88
N LYS A 333 -8.47 22.18 -27.48
CA LYS A 333 -8.95 21.73 -28.81
C LYS A 333 -10.38 21.16 -28.72
N ALA A 334 -10.67 20.42 -27.66
CA ALA A 334 -11.95 19.72 -27.49
C ALA A 334 -13.08 20.71 -27.18
N ALA A 335 -12.96 21.50 -26.12
CA ALA A 335 -13.95 22.49 -25.72
C ALA A 335 -13.33 23.69 -24.98
N LYS A 336 -14.11 24.78 -24.88
CA LYS A 336 -13.76 26.02 -24.19
C LYS A 336 -15.00 26.54 -23.48
N ASP A 337 -14.77 27.48 -22.56
CA ASP A 337 -15.81 28.18 -21.80
C ASP A 337 -16.68 27.19 -21.02
N PHE A 338 -16.02 26.31 -20.26
CA PHE A 338 -16.68 25.41 -19.31
C PHE A 338 -17.27 26.21 -18.15
N ASP A 339 -18.43 25.78 -17.66
CA ASP A 339 -19.09 26.33 -16.47
C ASP A 339 -18.50 25.76 -15.18
N ALA A 340 -18.01 24.51 -15.22
CA ALA A 340 -17.42 23.82 -14.06
C ALA A 340 -16.35 22.79 -14.46
N VAL A 341 -15.49 22.45 -13.50
CA VAL A 341 -14.57 21.30 -13.52
C VAL A 341 -14.89 20.40 -12.32
N VAL A 342 -14.93 19.09 -12.52
CA VAL A 342 -15.08 18.10 -11.43
C VAL A 342 -13.95 17.09 -11.47
N LEU A 343 -13.24 16.92 -10.36
CA LEU A 343 -12.07 16.07 -10.22
C LEU A 343 -12.45 14.74 -9.55
N PHE A 344 -12.46 13.68 -10.36
CA PHE A 344 -12.61 12.26 -10.00
C PHE A 344 -11.26 11.53 -10.07
N LEU A 345 -10.21 12.15 -9.53
CA LEU A 345 -8.91 11.50 -9.35
C LEU A 345 -8.97 10.50 -8.18
N ASP A 346 -8.01 9.60 -8.05
CA ASP A 346 -7.97 8.68 -6.90
C ASP A 346 -7.85 9.50 -5.59
N ASN A 347 -8.33 8.98 -4.46
CA ASN A 347 -8.62 9.76 -3.23
C ASN A 347 -7.47 9.67 -2.19
N ASP A 348 -6.23 9.59 -2.65
CA ASP A 348 -5.03 9.67 -1.82
C ASP A 348 -4.26 11.00 -2.01
N ASN A 349 -3.16 11.16 -1.27
CA ASN A 349 -2.31 12.36 -1.32
C ASN A 349 -1.69 12.60 -2.71
N ALA A 350 -1.45 11.55 -3.50
CA ALA A 350 -0.96 11.67 -4.86
C ALA A 350 -2.07 12.15 -5.81
N GLY A 351 -3.29 11.62 -5.66
CA GLY A 351 -4.47 12.06 -6.40
C GLY A 351 -4.87 13.51 -6.13
N GLU A 352 -4.73 13.99 -4.88
CA GLU A 352 -4.84 15.43 -4.58
C GLU A 352 -3.75 16.26 -5.29
N SER A 353 -2.51 15.77 -5.37
CA SER A 353 -1.47 16.48 -6.13
C SER A 353 -1.84 16.61 -7.61
N ILE A 354 -2.32 15.53 -8.23
CA ILE A 354 -2.80 15.53 -9.61
C ILE A 354 -4.05 16.44 -9.77
N CYS A 355 -4.83 16.68 -8.72
CA CYS A 355 -5.96 17.62 -8.78
C CYS A 355 -5.48 19.05 -9.08
N PHE A 356 -4.40 19.51 -8.44
CA PHE A 356 -3.83 20.84 -8.70
C PHE A 356 -3.09 20.89 -10.05
N GLU A 357 -2.34 19.84 -10.42
CA GLU A 357 -1.73 19.71 -11.76
C GLU A 357 -2.75 19.84 -12.90
N ALA A 358 -3.85 19.09 -12.81
CA ALA A 358 -4.92 19.12 -13.80
C ALA A 358 -5.64 20.48 -13.80
N THR A 359 -5.86 21.06 -12.62
CA THR A 359 -6.48 22.39 -12.50
C THR A 359 -5.65 23.48 -13.16
N GLU A 360 -4.32 23.51 -13.01
CA GLU A 360 -3.47 24.50 -13.68
C GLU A 360 -3.57 24.40 -15.22
N CYS A 361 -3.74 23.19 -15.74
CA CYS A 361 -3.97 22.96 -17.17
C CYS A 361 -5.33 23.49 -17.66
N MET A 362 -6.36 23.48 -16.81
CA MET A 362 -7.75 23.75 -17.18
C MET A 362 -8.28 25.14 -16.80
N ILE A 363 -7.73 25.78 -15.75
CA ILE A 363 -8.26 27.01 -15.14
C ILE A 363 -8.49 28.13 -16.15
N ASN A 364 -7.66 28.20 -17.19
CA ASN A 364 -7.75 29.21 -18.24
C ASN A 364 -8.96 29.02 -19.18
N PHE A 365 -9.51 27.80 -19.30
CA PHE A 365 -10.67 27.47 -20.16
C PHE A 365 -12.03 27.50 -19.44
N LEU A 366 -12.05 27.66 -18.11
CA LEU A 366 -13.27 27.98 -17.36
C LEU A 366 -13.80 29.37 -17.71
N ARG A 367 -15.13 29.55 -17.65
CA ARG A 367 -15.75 30.87 -17.55
C ARG A 367 -15.41 31.51 -16.21
N MET A 368 -15.69 32.81 -16.07
CA MET A 368 -15.78 33.43 -14.76
C MET A 368 -17.19 33.17 -14.20
N PRO A 369 -17.35 32.66 -12.97
CA PRO A 369 -18.66 32.59 -12.33
C PRO A 369 -19.24 33.99 -12.03
N PRO A 370 -20.55 34.13 -11.76
CA PRO A 370 -21.18 35.41 -11.44
C PRO A 370 -20.64 36.04 -10.15
N THR A 371 -20.17 35.21 -9.22
CA THR A 371 -19.57 35.62 -7.94
C THR A 371 -18.37 34.73 -7.62
N GLY A 372 -17.43 35.22 -6.80
CA GLY A 372 -16.22 34.47 -6.43
C GLY A 372 -15.12 34.52 -7.50
N ASN A 373 -14.38 33.43 -7.65
CA ASN A 373 -13.28 33.29 -8.60
C ASN A 373 -13.32 31.92 -9.32
N LYS A 374 -12.41 31.69 -10.27
CA LYS A 374 -12.40 30.45 -11.08
C LYS A 374 -12.19 29.15 -10.28
N MET A 375 -11.55 29.20 -9.12
CA MET A 375 -11.42 28.02 -8.24
C MET A 375 -12.73 27.67 -7.53
N ASP A 376 -13.70 28.58 -7.44
CA ASP A 376 -15.02 28.28 -6.85
C ASP A 376 -15.88 27.35 -7.71
N VAL A 377 -15.52 27.17 -8.99
CA VAL A 377 -16.17 26.21 -9.91
C VAL A 377 -15.26 25.01 -10.25
N VAL A 378 -14.25 24.75 -9.41
CA VAL A 378 -13.41 23.53 -9.44
C VAL A 378 -13.79 22.68 -8.23
N TYR A 379 -14.48 21.57 -8.48
CA TYR A 379 -15.02 20.69 -7.46
C TYR A 379 -14.22 19.39 -7.35
N ARG A 380 -14.16 18.82 -6.14
CA ARG A 380 -13.56 17.53 -5.85
C ARG A 380 -14.66 16.50 -5.57
N ALA A 381 -14.65 15.39 -6.30
CA ALA A 381 -15.46 14.22 -6.01
C ALA A 381 -14.63 13.24 -5.19
N THR A 382 -15.09 12.89 -3.99
CA THR A 382 -14.46 11.91 -3.10
C THR A 382 -15.17 10.56 -3.23
N PHE A 383 -14.42 9.48 -3.42
CA PHE A 383 -14.96 8.13 -3.62
C PHE A 383 -13.92 7.05 -3.31
N SER A 384 -14.41 5.86 -2.97
CA SER A 384 -13.60 4.66 -2.70
C SER A 384 -13.85 3.53 -3.70
N SER A 385 -14.81 3.68 -4.61
CA SER A 385 -14.96 2.82 -5.79
C SER A 385 -15.77 3.52 -6.88
N ALA A 386 -15.63 3.08 -8.13
CA ALA A 386 -16.41 3.63 -9.24
C ALA A 386 -17.95 3.48 -9.07
N THR A 387 -18.42 2.60 -8.17
CA THR A 387 -19.86 2.45 -7.89
C THR A 387 -20.46 3.66 -7.17
N GLN A 388 -19.67 4.34 -6.34
CA GLN A 388 -20.06 5.52 -5.56
C GLN A 388 -20.15 6.81 -6.40
N ALA A 389 -19.85 6.77 -7.71
CA ALA A 389 -19.75 7.96 -8.56
C ALA A 389 -20.95 8.93 -8.45
N ARG A 390 -22.19 8.40 -8.35
CA ARG A 390 -23.40 9.24 -8.20
C ARG A 390 -23.46 9.95 -6.85
N TYR A 391 -23.08 9.26 -5.77
CA TYR A 391 -23.01 9.82 -4.43
C TYR A 391 -21.92 10.89 -4.34
N ALA A 392 -20.75 10.63 -4.91
CA ALA A 392 -19.65 11.59 -5.00
C ALA A 392 -20.03 12.85 -5.81
N LEU A 393 -20.83 12.70 -6.88
CA LEU A 393 -21.35 13.81 -7.68
C LEU A 393 -22.45 14.62 -6.97
N GLN A 394 -23.10 14.05 -5.95
CA GLN A 394 -24.07 14.74 -5.09
C GLN A 394 -23.38 15.46 -3.91
N ASN A 395 -22.24 14.95 -3.44
CA ASN A 395 -21.51 15.45 -2.27
C ASN A 395 -20.14 16.02 -2.68
N LEU A 396 -20.14 16.95 -3.64
CA LEU A 396 -18.93 17.58 -4.18
C LEU A 396 -18.29 18.55 -3.18
N GLY A 397 -16.99 18.35 -2.89
CA GLY A 397 -16.15 19.22 -2.07
C GLY A 397 -15.23 20.12 -2.90
N ARG A 398 -14.16 20.62 -2.26
CA ARG A 398 -13.04 21.37 -2.88
C ARG A 398 -11.75 20.51 -2.84
N PRO A 399 -10.78 20.70 -3.76
CA PRO A 399 -9.48 20.02 -3.71
C PRO A 399 -8.66 20.42 -2.46
N ASP A 400 -7.93 19.49 -1.87
CA ASP A 400 -7.24 19.70 -0.59
C ASP A 400 -5.82 20.25 -0.79
N PHE A 401 -5.66 21.54 -0.49
CA PHE A 401 -4.39 22.23 -0.65
C PHE A 401 -3.31 21.78 0.37
N PHE A 402 -3.70 21.31 1.56
CA PHE A 402 -2.75 20.87 2.57
C PHE A 402 -2.17 19.50 2.21
N LYS A 403 -3.00 18.57 1.73
CA LYS A 403 -2.53 17.29 1.16
C LYS A 403 -1.64 17.48 -0.06
N TYR A 404 -1.97 18.45 -0.93
CA TYR A 404 -1.08 18.83 -2.04
C TYR A 404 0.29 19.33 -1.54
N LEU A 405 0.34 20.24 -0.56
CA LEU A 405 1.60 20.70 0.03
C LEU A 405 2.41 19.55 0.66
N ALA A 406 1.75 18.63 1.35
CA ALA A 406 2.37 17.45 1.95
C ALA A 406 2.99 16.52 0.88
N MET A 407 2.30 16.30 -0.25
CA MET A 407 2.84 15.52 -1.37
C MET A 407 4.02 16.23 -2.05
N VAL A 408 3.94 17.55 -2.26
CA VAL A 408 5.05 18.36 -2.80
C VAL A 408 6.27 18.34 -1.87
N LEU A 409 6.06 18.36 -0.55
CA LEU A 409 7.11 18.22 0.46
C LEU A 409 7.80 16.85 0.36
N LYS A 410 7.00 15.77 0.29
CA LYS A 410 7.48 14.39 0.13
C LYS A 410 8.31 14.23 -1.14
N GLU A 411 7.78 14.66 -2.29
CA GLU A 411 8.48 14.57 -3.58
C GLU A 411 9.78 15.40 -3.62
N ASN A 412 9.74 16.66 -3.19
CA ASN A 412 10.90 17.55 -3.28
C ASN A 412 12.04 17.09 -2.38
N LEU A 413 11.74 16.66 -1.16
CA LEU A 413 12.79 16.16 -0.25
C LEU A 413 13.33 14.82 -0.74
N ASP A 414 12.51 13.85 -1.13
CA ASP A 414 13.01 12.57 -1.68
C ASP A 414 13.85 12.77 -2.96
N LEU A 415 13.50 13.75 -3.80
CA LEU A 415 14.28 14.18 -4.97
C LEU A 415 15.64 14.77 -4.58
N ILE A 416 15.66 15.71 -3.63
CA ILE A 416 16.89 16.39 -3.18
C ILE A 416 17.84 15.40 -2.50
N LEU A 417 17.33 14.66 -1.51
CA LEU A 417 18.09 13.66 -0.75
C LEU A 417 18.64 12.58 -1.69
N GLY A 418 17.77 12.01 -2.55
CA GLY A 418 18.11 10.95 -3.49
C GLY A 418 19.16 11.36 -4.52
N LYS A 419 18.96 12.47 -5.24
CA LYS A 419 19.90 12.89 -6.29
C LYS A 419 21.24 13.38 -5.73
N SER A 420 21.24 14.06 -4.58
CA SER A 420 22.48 14.58 -3.99
C SER A 420 23.40 13.45 -3.53
N PHE A 421 22.90 12.48 -2.76
CA PHE A 421 23.70 11.31 -2.37
C PHE A 421 24.05 10.42 -3.56
N THR A 422 23.14 10.21 -4.52
CA THR A 422 23.47 9.45 -5.75
C THR A 422 24.65 10.07 -6.49
N ARG A 423 24.65 11.40 -6.69
CA ARG A 423 25.75 12.08 -7.40
C ARG A 423 27.04 12.10 -6.60
N HIS A 424 26.97 12.31 -5.28
CA HIS A 424 28.16 12.26 -4.42
C HIS A 424 28.80 10.88 -4.38
N GLN A 425 28.01 9.82 -4.14
CA GLN A 425 28.49 8.44 -4.14
C GLN A 425 29.09 8.07 -5.51
N LYS A 426 28.47 8.49 -6.62
CA LYS A 426 29.06 8.32 -7.96
C LYS A 426 30.42 8.99 -8.11
N ILE A 427 30.58 10.24 -7.68
CA ILE A 427 31.86 10.97 -7.80
C ILE A 427 32.93 10.27 -6.95
N VAL A 428 32.68 10.09 -5.65
CA VAL A 428 33.65 9.49 -4.71
C VAL A 428 34.04 8.07 -5.10
N LEU A 429 33.09 7.26 -5.60
CA LEU A 429 33.40 5.88 -5.98
C LEU A 429 34.07 5.79 -7.36
N ARG A 430 33.72 6.62 -8.36
CA ARG A 430 34.26 6.51 -9.72
C ARG A 430 35.79 6.57 -9.74
N ASP A 431 36.35 7.52 -9.00
CA ASP A 431 37.79 7.78 -8.99
C ASP A 431 38.57 6.71 -8.20
N ASN A 432 37.92 6.03 -7.26
CA ASN A 432 38.52 4.99 -6.41
C ASN A 432 38.29 3.56 -6.93
N PHE A 433 37.23 3.31 -7.71
CA PHE A 433 36.79 1.96 -8.10
C PHE A 433 36.43 1.83 -9.59
N PRO A 434 37.30 2.25 -10.54
CA PRO A 434 36.98 2.39 -11.97
C PRO A 434 36.64 1.08 -12.73
N LEU A 435 36.71 -0.08 -12.08
CA LEU A 435 36.32 -1.39 -12.64
C LEU A 435 34.86 -1.80 -12.32
N TYR A 436 34.13 -1.00 -11.54
CA TYR A 436 32.75 -1.29 -11.14
C TYR A 436 31.75 -0.40 -11.91
N ASP A 437 30.55 -0.94 -12.15
CA ASP A 437 29.43 -0.18 -12.76
C ASP A 437 28.81 0.80 -11.75
N ILE A 438 29.50 1.92 -11.58
CA ILE A 438 29.16 2.98 -10.64
C ILE A 438 28.02 3.86 -11.17
N GLU A 439 27.72 3.80 -12.47
CA GLU A 439 26.60 4.55 -13.03
C GLU A 439 25.24 3.99 -12.60
N ASN A 440 25.17 2.74 -12.12
CA ASN A 440 23.95 2.12 -11.59
C ASN A 440 23.88 2.06 -10.05
N LEU A 441 24.38 3.10 -9.36
CA LEU A 441 24.30 3.26 -7.90
C LEU A 441 23.30 4.36 -7.43
N PRO A 442 21.97 4.22 -7.61
CA PRO A 442 21.01 5.21 -7.15
C PRO A 442 20.70 5.09 -5.64
N PHE A 443 21.02 6.12 -4.88
CA PHE A 443 20.56 6.30 -3.49
C PHE A 443 19.12 6.84 -3.45
N GLY A 444 18.33 6.42 -2.47
CA GLY A 444 17.06 7.07 -2.12
C GLY A 444 16.67 6.72 -0.69
N PRO A 445 16.11 7.65 0.11
CA PRO A 445 16.01 7.48 1.57
C PRO A 445 15.29 6.19 1.99
N CYS A 446 14.04 5.97 1.55
CA CYS A 446 13.31 4.72 1.87
C CYS A 446 13.99 3.46 1.33
N LYS A 447 14.55 3.54 0.12
CA LYS A 447 15.25 2.42 -0.55
C LYS A 447 16.47 1.97 0.26
N SER A 448 17.26 2.92 0.75
CA SER A 448 18.47 2.64 1.52
C SER A 448 18.16 2.07 2.91
N VAL A 449 17.08 2.51 3.55
CA VAL A 449 16.56 1.89 4.79
C VAL A 449 16.19 0.41 4.56
N GLY A 450 15.45 0.10 3.48
CA GLY A 450 15.09 -1.27 3.14
C GLY A 450 16.29 -2.17 2.81
N LEU A 451 17.33 -1.62 2.16
CA LEU A 451 18.61 -2.32 1.97
C LEU A 451 19.27 -2.66 3.31
N VAL A 452 19.37 -1.68 4.21
CA VAL A 452 19.97 -1.86 5.55
C VAL A 452 19.25 -2.97 6.33
N MET A 453 17.92 -3.03 6.29
CA MET A 453 17.15 -4.11 6.92
C MET A 453 17.49 -5.52 6.39
N CYS A 454 17.74 -5.65 5.08
CA CYS A 454 18.18 -6.91 4.46
C CYS A 454 19.61 -7.29 4.85
N CYS A 455 20.53 -6.33 4.86
CA CYS A 455 21.92 -6.55 5.26
C CYS A 455 22.04 -6.94 6.74
N ASP A 456 21.26 -6.31 7.62
CA ASP A 456 21.24 -6.65 9.04
C ASP A 456 20.70 -8.06 9.30
N GLN A 457 19.64 -8.46 8.59
CA GLN A 457 19.15 -9.84 8.67
C GLN A 457 20.18 -10.85 8.16
N PHE A 458 20.92 -10.51 7.09
CA PHE A 458 22.00 -11.34 6.57
C PHE A 458 23.12 -11.52 7.60
N HIS A 459 23.62 -10.42 8.20
CA HIS A 459 24.64 -10.51 9.26
C HIS A 459 24.15 -11.27 10.49
N LEU A 460 22.88 -11.12 10.86
CA LEU A 460 22.24 -11.87 11.95
C LEU A 460 22.16 -13.39 11.64
N ARG A 461 21.86 -13.79 10.38
CA ARG A 461 21.87 -15.19 9.95
C ARG A 461 23.27 -15.80 9.97
N GLU A 462 24.26 -15.09 9.43
CA GLU A 462 25.64 -15.59 9.33
C GLU A 462 26.35 -15.69 10.69
N SER A 463 26.04 -14.77 11.64
CA SER A 463 26.60 -14.81 13.00
C SER A 463 25.87 -15.77 13.96
N TYR A 464 24.77 -16.40 13.53
CA TYR A 464 23.98 -17.27 14.40
C TYR A 464 24.53 -18.71 14.41
N GLU A 465 25.19 -19.10 15.50
CA GLU A 465 25.77 -20.44 15.68
C GLU A 465 25.02 -21.35 16.67
N LYS A 466 23.84 -20.96 17.19
CA LYS A 466 23.16 -21.74 18.22
C LYS A 466 22.72 -23.13 17.75
N HIS A 467 22.83 -24.11 18.64
CA HIS A 467 22.48 -25.52 18.40
C HIS A 467 21.50 -26.06 19.45
N VAL A 468 20.76 -27.11 19.09
CA VAL A 468 19.91 -27.90 19.99
C VAL A 468 20.26 -29.38 19.89
N ILE A 469 19.83 -30.18 20.85
CA ILE A 469 19.85 -31.64 20.77
C ILE A 469 18.43 -32.10 20.42
N GLU A 470 18.27 -32.78 19.28
CA GLU A 470 17.02 -33.46 18.89
C GLU A 470 17.07 -34.92 19.37
N ILE A 471 16.00 -35.38 20.02
CA ILE A 471 15.75 -36.79 20.30
C ILE A 471 14.59 -37.29 19.43
N THR A 472 14.72 -38.49 18.90
CA THR A 472 13.64 -39.23 18.22
C THR A 472 13.15 -40.34 19.14
N LEU A 473 11.85 -40.35 19.41
CA LEU A 473 11.13 -41.29 20.26
C LEU A 473 10.12 -42.07 19.42
N ASP A 474 9.87 -43.33 19.76
CA ASP A 474 8.70 -44.06 19.27
C ASP A 474 7.55 -43.88 20.28
N VAL A 475 6.41 -43.36 19.80
CA VAL A 475 5.16 -43.25 20.55
C VAL A 475 4.07 -43.91 19.68
N ASP A 476 3.61 -45.09 20.10
CA ASP A 476 2.58 -45.89 19.41
C ASP A 476 2.89 -46.22 17.94
N GLY A 477 4.16 -46.57 17.65
CA GLY A 477 4.64 -46.85 16.29
C GLY A 477 4.94 -45.58 15.47
N LYS A 478 4.90 -44.39 16.10
CA LYS A 478 5.06 -43.09 15.44
C LYS A 478 6.28 -42.35 15.96
N LYS A 479 7.10 -41.86 15.03
CA LYS A 479 8.38 -41.20 15.34
C LYS A 479 8.17 -39.74 15.74
N VAL A 480 8.09 -39.50 17.04
CA VAL A 480 8.02 -38.19 17.68
C VAL A 480 9.41 -37.58 17.81
N LYS A 481 9.51 -36.27 17.62
CA LYS A 481 10.75 -35.49 17.82
C LYS A 481 10.59 -34.48 18.94
N ALA A 482 11.57 -34.41 19.83
CA ALA A 482 11.64 -33.40 20.88
C ALA A 482 13.01 -32.70 20.86
N ILE A 483 13.04 -31.40 21.15
CA ILE A 483 14.26 -30.57 21.09
C ILE A 483 14.61 -29.99 22.46
N SER A 484 15.90 -29.90 22.76
CA SER A 484 16.40 -29.24 23.98
C SER A 484 16.28 -27.71 23.92
N ASP A 485 16.58 -27.07 25.05
CA ASP A 485 16.99 -25.67 25.09
C ASP A 485 18.20 -25.40 24.15
N GLU A 486 18.42 -24.13 23.80
CA GLU A 486 19.51 -23.72 22.90
C GLU A 486 20.87 -23.64 23.61
N PHE A 487 21.87 -24.26 22.99
CA PHE A 487 23.29 -24.09 23.30
C PHE A 487 23.90 -22.99 22.41
N PRO A 488 24.92 -22.26 22.90
CA PRO A 488 25.51 -21.13 22.17
C PRO A 488 26.21 -21.52 20.85
N ASP A 489 26.77 -22.73 20.79
CA ASP A 489 27.63 -23.20 19.71
C ASP A 489 27.48 -24.73 19.50
N LYS A 490 28.08 -25.28 18.45
CA LYS A 490 28.00 -26.72 18.16
C LYS A 490 28.72 -27.60 19.20
N GLN A 491 29.88 -27.16 19.69
CA GLN A 491 30.75 -27.94 20.57
C GLN A 491 30.14 -28.11 21.97
N SER A 492 29.53 -27.06 22.54
CA SER A 492 28.83 -27.12 23.81
C SER A 492 27.59 -28.03 23.74
N ALA A 493 26.83 -27.98 22.64
CA ALA A 493 25.74 -28.93 22.36
C ALA A 493 26.24 -30.38 22.25
N GLU A 494 27.33 -30.64 21.52
CA GLU A 494 27.93 -31.98 21.42
C GLU A 494 28.46 -32.50 22.77
N ILE A 495 29.08 -31.64 23.59
CA ILE A 495 29.55 -31.99 24.94
C ILE A 495 28.37 -32.35 25.85
N CYS A 496 27.23 -31.68 25.70
CA CYS A 496 26.02 -32.00 26.45
C CYS A 496 25.33 -33.27 25.93
N CYS A 497 25.29 -33.47 24.62
CA CYS A 497 24.83 -34.70 23.99
C CYS A 497 25.63 -35.92 24.48
N LYS A 498 26.96 -35.80 24.57
CA LYS A 498 27.85 -36.85 25.13
C LYS A 498 27.66 -37.12 26.63
N LYS A 499 26.91 -36.29 27.36
CA LYS A 499 26.48 -36.54 28.77
C LYS A 499 25.13 -37.27 28.87
N LEU A 500 24.45 -37.52 27.75
CA LEU A 500 23.26 -38.37 27.68
C LEU A 500 23.71 -39.84 27.63
N ASN A 501 24.15 -40.35 28.78
CA ASN A 501 24.64 -41.73 28.95
C ASN A 501 23.54 -42.79 28.97
N THR A 502 22.32 -42.45 28.55
CA THR A 502 21.16 -43.34 28.48
C THR A 502 20.22 -42.89 27.37
N ASN A 503 19.66 -43.86 26.65
CA ASN A 503 18.59 -43.65 25.66
C ASN A 503 17.20 -43.76 26.32
N VAL A 504 17.11 -43.86 27.65
CA VAL A 504 15.83 -43.93 28.36
C VAL A 504 15.38 -42.51 28.70
N CYS A 505 14.24 -42.13 28.12
CA CYS A 505 13.57 -40.87 28.38
C CYS A 505 12.31 -41.08 29.23
N ARG A 506 11.94 -40.09 30.03
CA ARG A 506 10.68 -40.07 30.79
C ARG A 506 9.93 -38.76 30.61
N ILE A 507 8.61 -38.80 30.71
CA ILE A 507 7.79 -37.58 30.82
C ILE A 507 7.91 -37.02 32.23
N LEU A 508 8.20 -35.72 32.33
CA LEU A 508 8.51 -35.05 33.60
C LEU A 508 7.26 -34.56 34.36
N GLU A 509 6.24 -34.13 33.63
CA GLU A 509 5.02 -33.50 34.12
C GLU A 509 3.87 -33.77 33.15
N SER A 510 2.62 -33.51 33.54
CA SER A 510 1.46 -33.70 32.66
C SER A 510 1.57 -32.78 31.43
N PRO A 511 1.26 -33.25 30.21
CA PRO A 511 1.25 -32.40 29.03
C PRO A 511 0.39 -31.16 29.22
N ARG A 512 0.96 -30.00 28.88
CA ARG A 512 0.22 -28.75 28.87
C ARG A 512 -0.62 -28.69 27.60
N LYS A 513 -1.94 -28.69 27.76
CA LYS A 513 -2.91 -28.45 26.67
C LYS A 513 -3.41 -27.00 26.75
N ASP A 514 -3.08 -26.20 25.75
CA ASP A 514 -3.61 -24.85 25.54
C ASP A 514 -4.62 -24.86 24.38
N THR A 515 -5.83 -24.34 24.57
CA THR A 515 -6.73 -24.05 23.44
C THR A 515 -6.31 -22.74 22.80
N VAL A 516 -5.96 -22.78 21.51
CA VAL A 516 -5.56 -21.62 20.72
C VAL A 516 -6.68 -21.26 19.75
N THR A 517 -7.14 -20.02 19.85
CA THR A 517 -8.12 -19.42 18.94
C THR A 517 -7.40 -18.45 18.03
N THR A 518 -7.36 -18.74 16.72
CA THR A 518 -6.91 -17.79 15.70
C THR A 518 -8.14 -17.02 15.20
N PRO A 519 -8.19 -15.69 15.37
CA PRO A 519 -9.37 -14.92 15.00
C PRO A 519 -9.64 -14.98 13.49
N SER A 520 -10.91 -14.98 13.08
CA SER A 520 -11.27 -14.68 11.70
C SER A 520 -10.74 -13.29 11.30
N PRO A 521 -10.34 -13.09 10.03
CA PRO A 521 -9.73 -11.83 9.64
C PRO A 521 -10.73 -10.68 9.73
N ALA A 522 -10.24 -9.48 10.00
CA ALA A 522 -10.99 -8.25 9.75
C ALA A 522 -11.10 -7.98 8.23
N GLY A 523 -11.62 -6.82 7.83
CA GLY A 523 -11.53 -6.38 6.44
C GLY A 523 -10.10 -6.34 5.92
N LEU A 524 -9.91 -6.64 4.63
CA LEU A 524 -8.58 -6.74 4.01
C LEU A 524 -7.98 -5.35 3.78
N ASN A 525 -6.78 -5.08 4.29
CA ASN A 525 -6.01 -3.89 3.93
C ASN A 525 -4.91 -4.22 2.90
N THR A 526 -4.23 -3.20 2.38
CA THR A 526 -3.23 -3.40 1.33
C THR A 526 -2.04 -4.23 1.80
N MET A 527 -1.56 -4.04 3.03
CA MET A 527 -0.38 -4.75 3.53
C MET A 527 -0.64 -6.23 3.74
N GLU A 528 -1.79 -6.63 4.31
CA GLU A 528 -2.15 -8.04 4.44
C GLU A 528 -2.29 -8.73 3.07
N LEU A 529 -2.90 -8.07 2.08
CA LEU A 529 -3.01 -8.58 0.72
C LEU A 529 -1.61 -8.87 0.12
N LEU A 530 -0.70 -7.91 0.22
CA LEU A 530 0.66 -8.02 -0.31
C LEU A 530 1.50 -9.09 0.41
N LYS A 531 1.46 -9.11 1.75
CA LYS A 531 2.14 -10.12 2.58
C LYS A 531 1.63 -11.53 2.25
N PHE A 532 0.30 -11.69 2.11
CA PHE A 532 -0.31 -12.98 1.76
C PHE A 532 0.10 -13.49 0.38
N PHE A 533 0.12 -12.63 -0.65
CA PHE A 533 0.49 -13.03 -2.01
C PHE A 533 1.98 -13.35 -2.18
N SER A 534 2.85 -12.60 -1.49
CA SER A 534 4.28 -12.93 -1.47
C SER A 534 4.54 -14.25 -0.73
N LYS A 535 3.99 -14.42 0.48
CA LYS A 535 4.16 -15.63 1.30
C LYS A 535 3.61 -16.89 0.64
N ASN A 536 2.32 -16.90 0.30
CA ASN A 536 1.61 -18.12 -0.07
C ASN A 536 1.64 -18.43 -1.57
N PHE A 537 1.98 -17.44 -2.40
CA PHE A 537 1.85 -17.54 -3.85
C PHE A 537 3.10 -17.10 -4.65
N GLN A 538 4.20 -16.76 -3.98
CA GLN A 538 5.48 -16.37 -4.60
C GLN A 538 5.35 -15.22 -5.62
N GLN A 539 4.31 -14.39 -5.49
CA GLN A 539 4.07 -13.25 -6.37
C GLN A 539 4.64 -12.00 -5.71
N SER A 540 5.42 -11.21 -6.46
CA SER A 540 6.05 -10.01 -5.89
C SER A 540 4.98 -9.05 -5.34
N PRO A 541 5.27 -8.29 -4.26
CA PRO A 541 4.41 -7.22 -3.80
C PRO A 541 4.12 -6.21 -4.93
N TYR A 542 5.10 -5.95 -5.79
CA TYR A 542 4.95 -5.01 -6.90
C TYR A 542 3.93 -5.51 -7.95
N ASP A 543 4.09 -6.73 -8.49
CA ASP A 543 3.12 -7.35 -9.40
C ASP A 543 1.71 -7.34 -8.79
N THR A 544 1.62 -7.70 -7.52
CA THR A 544 0.36 -7.79 -6.80
C THR A 544 -0.32 -6.42 -6.69
N ALA A 545 0.41 -5.37 -6.32
CA ALA A 545 -0.10 -4.00 -6.27
C ALA A 545 -0.64 -3.53 -7.63
N GLN A 546 0.08 -3.80 -8.73
CA GLN A 546 -0.38 -3.46 -10.09
C GLN A 546 -1.68 -4.20 -10.46
N ILE A 547 -1.83 -5.48 -10.08
CA ILE A 547 -3.04 -6.26 -10.33
C ILE A 547 -4.23 -5.74 -9.52
N VAL A 548 -4.04 -5.44 -8.23
CA VAL A 548 -5.13 -4.91 -7.37
C VAL A 548 -5.57 -3.52 -7.87
N GLN A 549 -4.63 -2.64 -8.20
CA GLN A 549 -4.94 -1.35 -8.84
C GLN A 549 -5.74 -1.54 -10.14
N ALA A 550 -5.37 -2.48 -11.02
CA ALA A 550 -6.11 -2.77 -12.24
C ALA A 550 -7.53 -3.33 -12.01
N LEU A 551 -7.79 -4.02 -10.89
CA LEU A 551 -9.13 -4.47 -10.50
C LEU A 551 -9.98 -3.29 -9.97
N TYR A 552 -9.39 -2.38 -9.21
CA TYR A 552 -10.02 -1.13 -8.77
C TYR A 552 -10.35 -0.21 -9.96
N GLU A 553 -9.43 -0.07 -10.93
CA GLU A 553 -9.64 0.73 -12.15
C GLU A 553 -10.79 0.21 -13.02
N ARG A 554 -11.08 -1.10 -12.97
CA ARG A 554 -12.26 -1.73 -13.60
C ARG A 554 -13.54 -1.57 -12.75
N GLY A 555 -13.43 -1.02 -11.54
CA GLY A 555 -14.53 -0.85 -10.59
C GLY A 555 -14.99 -2.15 -9.92
N LEU A 556 -14.19 -3.21 -9.94
CA LEU A 556 -14.53 -4.55 -9.41
C LEU A 556 -14.31 -4.70 -7.90
N ILE A 557 -13.47 -3.83 -7.33
CA ILE A 557 -13.15 -3.75 -5.90
C ILE A 557 -13.14 -2.28 -5.43
N THR A 558 -13.15 -2.09 -4.12
CA THR A 558 -12.80 -0.81 -3.45
C THR A 558 -11.33 -0.43 -3.65
N TYR A 559 -10.95 0.75 -3.20
CA TYR A 559 -9.63 1.33 -3.46
C TYR A 559 -8.49 0.44 -2.96
N SER A 560 -7.44 0.34 -3.78
CA SER A 560 -6.35 -0.63 -3.62
C SER A 560 -5.32 -0.24 -2.57
N ARG A 561 -5.31 1.04 -2.14
CA ARG A 561 -4.42 1.61 -1.13
C ARG A 561 -5.25 2.00 0.10
N THR A 562 -5.23 1.15 1.11
CA THR A 562 -5.86 1.43 2.40
C THR A 562 -5.16 0.68 3.53
N GLU A 563 -5.10 1.31 4.70
CA GLU A 563 -4.65 0.69 5.95
C GLU A 563 -5.84 0.20 6.80
N THR A 564 -7.05 0.72 6.55
CA THR A 564 -8.29 0.37 7.27
C THR A 564 -8.70 -1.09 7.08
N THR A 565 -9.15 -1.67 8.18
CA THR A 565 -9.63 -3.05 8.30
C THR A 565 -11.03 -3.16 8.92
N LYS A 566 -11.60 -2.07 9.47
CA LYS A 566 -13.02 -2.03 9.89
C LYS A 566 -13.92 -1.80 8.68
N TYR A 567 -15.02 -2.55 8.56
CA TYR A 567 -16.05 -2.28 7.55
C TYR A 567 -16.89 -1.04 7.91
N PRO A 568 -17.20 -0.14 6.97
CA PRO A 568 -18.12 0.98 7.18
C PRO A 568 -19.49 0.52 7.67
N GLU A 569 -20.13 1.29 8.54
CA GLU A 569 -21.40 0.86 9.16
C GLU A 569 -22.59 0.88 8.19
N ASP A 570 -22.55 1.76 7.17
CA ASP A 570 -23.56 1.87 6.11
C ASP A 570 -23.57 0.68 5.14
N ILE A 571 -22.54 -0.17 5.14
CA ILE A 571 -22.54 -1.40 4.34
C ILE A 571 -23.48 -2.47 4.92
N PHE A 572 -23.75 -2.42 6.23
CA PHE A 572 -24.65 -3.35 6.91
C PHE A 572 -26.12 -2.95 6.74
N ASP A 573 -26.39 -1.73 6.29
CA ASP A 573 -27.75 -1.26 6.02
C ASP A 573 -28.31 -1.80 4.69
N ASN A 574 -29.64 -1.90 4.61
CA ASN A 574 -30.40 -2.22 3.38
C ASN A 574 -29.94 -3.49 2.64
N HIS A 575 -29.40 -4.50 3.34
CA HIS A 575 -28.87 -5.75 2.77
C HIS A 575 -27.71 -5.56 1.76
N HIS A 576 -26.99 -4.44 1.83
CA HIS A 576 -25.88 -4.19 0.90
C HIS A 576 -24.73 -5.19 1.08
N ILE A 577 -24.33 -5.47 2.32
CA ILE A 577 -23.32 -6.49 2.63
C ILE A 577 -23.73 -7.90 2.17
N ASP A 578 -25.01 -8.25 2.30
CA ASP A 578 -25.55 -9.54 1.86
C ASP A 578 -25.43 -9.70 0.34
N TYR A 579 -25.75 -8.65 -0.42
CA TYR A 579 -25.56 -8.60 -1.87
C TYR A 579 -24.08 -8.76 -2.27
N LEU A 580 -23.15 -8.11 -1.55
CA LEU A 580 -21.71 -8.21 -1.85
C LEU A 580 -21.16 -9.62 -1.55
N LEU A 581 -21.58 -10.22 -0.43
CA LEU A 581 -21.24 -11.59 -0.08
C LEU A 581 -21.85 -12.61 -1.05
N GLN A 582 -23.10 -12.44 -1.49
CA GLN A 582 -23.71 -13.23 -2.56
C GLN A 582 -22.90 -13.11 -3.86
N CYS A 583 -22.50 -11.90 -4.26
CA CYS A 583 -21.70 -11.70 -5.47
C CYS A 583 -20.34 -12.41 -5.39
N ALA A 584 -19.67 -12.35 -4.24
CA ALA A 584 -18.43 -13.09 -3.98
C ALA A 584 -18.66 -14.61 -4.06
N GLN A 585 -19.77 -15.10 -3.51
CA GLN A 585 -20.13 -16.52 -3.53
C GLN A 585 -20.43 -17.03 -4.94
N GLU A 586 -21.24 -16.30 -5.73
CA GLU A 586 -21.54 -16.65 -7.12
C GLU A 586 -20.27 -16.76 -7.96
N TYR A 587 -19.35 -15.79 -7.83
CA TYR A 587 -18.08 -15.79 -8.55
C TYR A 587 -17.17 -16.97 -8.17
N LEU A 588 -17.08 -17.32 -6.88
CA LEU A 588 -16.28 -18.46 -6.42
C LEU A 588 -16.89 -19.82 -6.82
N ASN A 589 -18.22 -19.90 -6.91
CA ASN A 589 -18.92 -21.07 -7.45
C ASN A 589 -18.58 -21.27 -8.94
N GLU A 590 -18.63 -20.20 -9.74
CA GLU A 590 -18.32 -20.23 -11.17
C GLU A 590 -16.86 -20.60 -11.44
N VAL A 591 -15.92 -19.91 -10.80
CA VAL A 591 -14.49 -20.01 -11.12
C VAL A 591 -13.79 -21.18 -10.42
N LYS A 592 -14.08 -21.43 -9.14
CA LYS A 592 -13.37 -22.43 -8.32
C LYS A 592 -14.19 -23.67 -7.99
N LYS A 593 -15.50 -23.69 -8.29
CA LYS A 593 -16.44 -24.78 -7.92
C LYS A 593 -16.45 -25.11 -6.42
N ILE A 594 -16.14 -24.14 -5.57
CA ILE A 594 -16.16 -24.33 -4.12
C ILE A 594 -17.62 -24.30 -3.66
N SER A 595 -18.18 -25.49 -3.40
CA SER A 595 -19.50 -25.64 -2.78
C SER A 595 -19.47 -25.22 -1.31
N LEU A 596 -19.51 -23.91 -1.05
CA LEU A 596 -19.70 -23.38 0.30
C LEU A 596 -21.13 -23.60 0.78
N ASP A 597 -21.29 -23.72 2.11
CA ASP A 597 -22.59 -23.85 2.77
C ASP A 597 -23.52 -22.65 2.45
N PRO A 598 -24.86 -22.85 2.47
CA PRO A 598 -25.83 -21.76 2.27
C PRO A 598 -25.54 -20.54 3.15
N PHE A 599 -25.58 -19.37 2.51
CA PHE A 599 -25.03 -18.10 2.97
C PHE A 599 -25.27 -17.81 4.45
N ASP A 600 -26.54 -17.78 4.87
CA ASP A 600 -26.97 -17.25 6.17
C ASP A 600 -26.59 -18.14 7.38
N LYS A 601 -26.36 -19.45 7.16
CA LYS A 601 -26.38 -20.42 8.27
C LYS A 601 -25.19 -20.32 9.22
N TYR A 602 -24.07 -19.77 8.77
CA TYR A 602 -22.81 -19.73 9.52
C TYR A 602 -22.05 -18.41 9.30
N MET A 603 -22.72 -17.27 9.43
CA MET A 603 -22.09 -15.94 9.42
C MET A 603 -22.20 -15.25 10.79
N ASP A 604 -21.19 -14.46 11.13
CA ASP A 604 -21.09 -13.70 12.38
C ASP A 604 -20.97 -12.19 12.08
N TYR A 605 -22.13 -11.57 11.83
CA TYR A 605 -22.24 -10.18 11.39
C TYR A 605 -21.82 -9.17 12.47
N GLU A 606 -22.22 -9.39 13.72
CA GLU A 606 -21.90 -8.48 14.83
C GLU A 606 -20.39 -8.43 15.08
N LYS A 607 -19.72 -9.57 14.97
CA LYS A 607 -18.27 -9.64 15.00
C LYS A 607 -17.64 -8.97 13.78
N ALA A 608 -18.12 -9.25 12.56
CA ALA A 608 -17.58 -8.61 11.35
C ALA A 608 -17.76 -7.07 11.35
N LYS A 609 -18.82 -6.56 11.98
CA LYS A 609 -19.10 -5.13 12.18
C LYS A 609 -18.22 -4.47 13.26
N SER A 610 -17.85 -5.22 14.29
CA SER A 610 -17.01 -4.74 15.40
C SER A 610 -15.51 -4.99 15.23
N ALA A 611 -15.12 -5.85 14.27
CA ALA A 611 -13.73 -6.17 13.98
C ALA A 611 -12.97 -5.09 13.20
N GLY A 612 -11.65 -5.07 13.38
CA GLY A 612 -10.73 -4.20 12.65
C GLY A 612 -10.57 -2.79 13.23
N LYS A 613 -9.80 -1.98 12.52
CA LYS A 613 -9.53 -0.57 12.81
C LYS A 613 -9.90 0.28 11.61
N ASP A 614 -10.54 1.42 11.86
CA ASP A 614 -10.70 2.52 10.90
C ASP A 614 -9.56 3.54 11.13
N VAL A 615 -8.93 4.02 10.05
CA VAL A 615 -7.93 5.10 10.09
C VAL A 615 -8.39 6.38 9.36
N GLY A 616 -9.62 6.41 8.83
CA GLY A 616 -10.21 7.57 8.16
C GLY A 616 -9.78 7.77 6.70
N ASP A 617 -9.21 6.74 6.06
CA ASP A 617 -8.77 6.75 4.67
C ASP A 617 -9.86 6.24 3.71
N HIS A 618 -10.21 4.96 3.82
CA HIS A 618 -10.97 4.20 2.83
C HIS A 618 -11.62 2.95 3.46
N PRO A 619 -12.73 2.42 2.91
CA PRO A 619 -13.23 1.09 3.24
C PRO A 619 -12.22 -0.01 2.87
N PRO A 620 -12.20 -1.15 3.57
CA PRO A 620 -11.32 -2.27 3.26
C PRO A 620 -11.46 -2.78 1.82
N ILE A 621 -10.43 -3.47 1.32
CA ILE A 621 -10.38 -4.06 -0.02
C ILE A 621 -11.38 -5.20 -0.12
N MET A 622 -12.47 -4.99 -0.86
CA MET A 622 -13.60 -5.92 -1.00
C MET A 622 -14.21 -5.82 -2.40
N PRO A 623 -14.90 -6.86 -2.91
CA PRO A 623 -15.64 -6.76 -4.18
C PRO A 623 -16.77 -5.75 -4.07
N THR A 624 -17.05 -5.06 -5.19
CA THR A 624 -18.10 -4.03 -5.31
C THR A 624 -19.43 -4.57 -5.83
N GLY A 625 -19.58 -5.90 -5.93
CA GLY A 625 -20.72 -6.55 -6.58
C GLY A 625 -20.85 -6.25 -8.07
N VAL A 626 -19.76 -5.80 -8.72
CA VAL A 626 -19.70 -5.53 -10.16
C VAL A 626 -19.13 -6.75 -10.87
N LYS A 627 -19.93 -7.38 -11.74
CA LYS A 627 -19.49 -8.55 -12.51
C LYS A 627 -18.41 -8.15 -13.53
N ALA A 628 -17.38 -8.98 -13.66
CA ALA A 628 -16.24 -8.71 -14.54
C ALA A 628 -16.66 -8.62 -16.01
N ILE A 629 -16.22 -7.58 -16.70
CA ILE A 629 -16.44 -7.40 -18.14
C ILE A 629 -15.30 -8.09 -18.89
N GLY A 630 -15.63 -9.18 -19.58
CA GLY A 630 -14.64 -10.07 -20.18
C GLY A 630 -13.94 -10.97 -19.13
N LYS A 631 -13.10 -11.89 -19.61
CA LYS A 631 -12.43 -12.85 -18.74
C LYS A 631 -11.16 -12.24 -18.10
N LEU A 632 -11.06 -12.34 -16.77
CA LEU A 632 -9.84 -12.00 -16.03
C LEU A 632 -8.68 -12.94 -16.43
N ASN A 633 -7.45 -12.43 -16.45
CA ASN A 633 -6.28 -13.29 -16.66
C ASN A 633 -5.98 -14.14 -15.40
N LYS A 634 -5.19 -15.21 -15.51
CA LYS A 634 -4.94 -16.14 -14.39
C LYS A 634 -4.37 -15.49 -13.11
N LYS A 635 -3.59 -14.39 -13.20
CA LYS A 635 -3.11 -13.64 -12.02
C LYS A 635 -4.24 -12.78 -11.43
N GLU A 636 -4.99 -12.05 -12.27
CA GLU A 636 -6.16 -11.25 -11.88
C GLU A 636 -7.26 -12.11 -11.23
N GLU A 637 -7.60 -13.23 -11.85
CA GLU A 637 -8.60 -14.22 -11.40
C GLU A 637 -8.22 -14.76 -10.00
N LYS A 638 -6.92 -15.02 -9.76
CA LYS A 638 -6.37 -15.47 -8.47
C LYS A 638 -6.46 -14.39 -7.39
N VAL A 639 -6.10 -13.14 -7.71
CA VAL A 639 -6.20 -11.99 -6.79
C VAL A 639 -7.65 -11.68 -6.45
N TYR A 640 -8.53 -11.55 -7.45
CA TYR A 640 -9.94 -11.24 -7.23
C TYR A 640 -10.67 -12.37 -6.48
N SER A 641 -10.34 -13.64 -6.77
CA SER A 641 -10.84 -14.77 -5.96
C SER A 641 -10.42 -14.70 -4.50
N PHE A 642 -9.18 -14.29 -4.21
CA PHE A 642 -8.72 -14.14 -2.83
C PHE A 642 -9.47 -13.02 -2.11
N ILE A 643 -9.68 -11.87 -2.76
CA ILE A 643 -10.45 -10.75 -2.19
C ILE A 643 -11.91 -11.18 -1.91
N CYS A 644 -12.52 -11.97 -2.80
CA CYS A 644 -13.83 -12.59 -2.56
C CYS A 644 -13.80 -13.59 -1.39
N GLN A 645 -12.81 -14.48 -1.34
CA GLN A 645 -12.64 -15.44 -0.25
C GLN A 645 -12.43 -14.75 1.10
N TRP A 646 -11.70 -13.64 1.14
CA TRP A 646 -11.45 -12.87 2.36
C TRP A 646 -12.72 -12.18 2.87
N LEU A 647 -13.52 -11.57 1.99
CA LEU A 647 -14.81 -11.00 2.37
C LEU A 647 -15.73 -12.06 3.00
N ILE A 648 -15.79 -13.28 2.45
CA ILE A 648 -16.61 -14.35 3.03
C ILE A 648 -15.98 -14.89 4.34
N ALA A 649 -14.65 -14.94 4.42
CA ALA A 649 -13.91 -15.45 5.58
C ALA A 649 -13.96 -14.54 6.81
N SER A 650 -14.01 -13.21 6.64
CA SER A 650 -14.09 -12.27 7.77
C SER A 650 -15.39 -12.44 8.56
N PHE A 651 -16.48 -12.79 7.87
CA PHE A 651 -17.79 -13.11 8.45
C PHE A 651 -17.90 -14.56 8.99
N LYS A 652 -16.85 -15.39 8.91
CA LYS A 652 -16.86 -16.73 9.52
C LYS A 652 -16.37 -16.71 10.97
N LYS A 653 -16.70 -17.79 11.68
CA LYS A 653 -16.15 -18.13 13.00
C LYS A 653 -14.62 -18.23 13.00
N ASP A 654 -14.05 -18.13 14.19
CA ASP A 654 -12.63 -18.36 14.46
C ASP A 654 -12.18 -19.79 14.14
N TYR A 655 -10.88 -19.92 13.89
CA TYR A 655 -10.21 -21.20 13.81
C TYR A 655 -9.73 -21.61 15.21
N VAL A 656 -10.10 -22.81 15.66
CA VAL A 656 -9.78 -23.29 17.00
C VAL A 656 -9.02 -24.61 16.91
N TYR A 657 -7.89 -24.68 17.61
CA TYR A 657 -7.10 -25.89 17.76
C TYR A 657 -6.55 -26.01 19.19
N GLU A 658 -6.33 -27.23 19.64
CA GLU A 658 -5.55 -27.49 20.85
C GLU A 658 -4.08 -27.60 20.48
N LYS A 659 -3.22 -27.00 21.28
CA LYS A 659 -1.77 -27.17 21.26
C LYS A 659 -1.38 -27.96 22.51
N GLU A 660 -0.74 -29.09 22.33
CA GLU A 660 -0.27 -29.94 23.42
C GLU A 660 1.24 -29.98 23.47
N THR A 661 1.82 -29.51 24.56
CA THR A 661 3.27 -29.45 24.79
C THR A 661 3.66 -30.42 25.89
N THR A 662 4.59 -31.33 25.59
CA THR A 662 5.08 -32.36 26.51
C THR A 662 6.56 -32.14 26.84
N LEU A 663 6.90 -32.20 28.13
CA LEU A 663 8.29 -32.14 28.60
C LEU A 663 8.86 -33.54 28.86
N PHE A 664 9.71 -33.95 27.94
CA PHE A 664 10.55 -35.13 28.02
C PHE A 664 11.85 -34.82 28.79
N GLY A 665 12.37 -35.81 29.53
CA GLY A 665 13.57 -35.65 30.35
C GLY A 665 14.55 -36.81 30.23
N ILE A 666 15.83 -36.50 30.06
CA ILE A 666 16.95 -37.45 30.06
C ILE A 666 18.06 -36.87 30.95
N ASN A 667 18.46 -37.60 32.00
CA ASN A 667 19.33 -37.09 33.06
C ASN A 667 18.81 -35.74 33.61
N ASN A 668 19.58 -34.66 33.44
CA ASN A 668 19.21 -33.30 33.85
C ASN A 668 18.73 -32.42 32.67
N PHE A 669 18.65 -32.97 31.45
CA PHE A 669 18.24 -32.24 30.25
C PHE A 669 16.74 -32.40 30.00
N LYS A 670 16.10 -31.30 29.59
CA LYS A 670 14.70 -31.27 29.15
C LYS A 670 14.64 -31.24 27.62
N PHE A 671 13.59 -31.83 27.07
CA PHE A 671 13.28 -31.82 25.65
C PHE A 671 11.79 -31.52 25.46
N VAL A 672 11.48 -30.59 24.56
CA VAL A 672 10.12 -30.13 24.29
C VAL A 672 9.60 -30.81 23.04
N PHE A 673 8.49 -31.54 23.17
CA PHE A 673 7.64 -31.92 22.04
C PHE A 673 6.40 -31.01 22.02
N THR A 674 5.84 -30.76 20.83
CA THR A 674 4.53 -30.12 20.69
C THR A 674 3.80 -30.69 19.49
N CYS A 675 2.56 -31.10 19.70
CA CYS A 675 1.59 -31.44 18.64
C CYS A 675 0.41 -30.45 18.67
N GLN A 676 -0.40 -30.47 17.61
CA GLN A 676 -1.53 -29.57 17.42
C GLN A 676 -2.72 -30.37 16.88
N ARG A 677 -3.90 -30.22 17.48
CA ARG A 677 -5.11 -31.00 17.19
C ARG A 677 -6.26 -30.06 16.84
N LYS A 678 -6.88 -30.22 15.68
CA LYS A 678 -7.99 -29.35 15.25
C LYS A 678 -9.22 -29.50 16.16
N VAL A 679 -9.90 -28.39 16.45
CA VAL A 679 -11.21 -28.35 17.12
C VAL A 679 -12.31 -27.82 16.19
N GLU A 680 -12.17 -26.62 15.63
CA GLU A 680 -13.14 -26.03 14.68
C GLU A 680 -12.41 -25.34 13.50
N ASP A 681 -12.72 -25.72 12.25
CA ASP A 681 -12.05 -25.16 11.05
C ASP A 681 -12.32 -23.65 10.85
N GLY A 682 -13.47 -23.14 11.31
CA GLY A 682 -13.85 -21.74 11.17
C GLY A 682 -13.72 -21.20 9.74
N PHE A 683 -13.15 -20.00 9.64
CA PHE A 683 -12.83 -19.31 8.38
C PHE A 683 -11.81 -20.07 7.50
N THR A 684 -11.01 -20.99 8.04
CA THR A 684 -9.98 -21.70 7.26
C THR A 684 -10.56 -22.73 6.29
N LYS A 685 -11.86 -23.05 6.38
CA LYS A 685 -12.59 -23.73 5.29
C LYS A 685 -12.55 -22.95 3.96
N ILE A 686 -12.34 -21.64 4.03
CA ILE A 686 -12.32 -20.73 2.88
C ILE A 686 -10.87 -20.27 2.60
N LEU A 687 -10.10 -19.98 3.64
CA LEU A 687 -8.69 -19.57 3.56
C LEU A 687 -7.78 -20.66 4.17
N GLU A 688 -7.59 -21.76 3.44
CA GLU A 688 -6.84 -22.93 3.93
C GLU A 688 -5.37 -22.63 4.28
N GLN A 689 -4.81 -21.54 3.75
CA GLN A 689 -3.44 -21.08 4.03
C GLN A 689 -3.23 -20.62 5.49
N PHE A 690 -4.31 -20.51 6.27
CA PHE A 690 -4.26 -20.22 7.71
C PHE A 690 -4.42 -21.48 8.59
N LYS A 691 -4.60 -22.67 8.00
CA LYS A 691 -4.57 -23.93 8.78
C LYS A 691 -3.15 -24.16 9.27
N VAL A 692 -3.01 -24.49 10.56
CA VAL A 692 -1.74 -25.02 11.10
C VAL A 692 -1.61 -26.51 10.75
N GLU A 693 -0.39 -27.03 10.72
CA GLU A 693 -0.17 -28.47 10.58
C GLU A 693 -0.65 -29.19 11.85
N THR A 694 -1.83 -29.81 11.76
CA THR A 694 -2.40 -30.60 12.86
C THR A 694 -2.13 -32.08 12.68
N THR A 695 -1.76 -32.75 13.76
CA THR A 695 -1.75 -34.21 13.83
C THR A 695 -3.18 -34.71 14.03
N GLU A 696 -3.63 -35.67 13.22
CA GLU A 696 -4.85 -36.45 13.51
C GLU A 696 -4.66 -37.40 14.71
N ASP A 697 -3.42 -37.59 15.13
CA ASP A 697 -3.00 -38.50 16.18
C ASP A 697 -3.24 -37.95 17.58
N ASP A 698 -4.04 -38.67 18.37
CA ASP A 698 -4.24 -38.40 19.78
C ASP A 698 -3.21 -39.16 20.64
N PHE A 699 -2.12 -38.47 20.97
CA PHE A 699 -1.08 -39.01 21.85
C PHE A 699 -1.45 -38.98 23.35
N SER A 700 -2.61 -38.41 23.74
CA SER A 700 -2.97 -38.15 25.15
C SER A 700 -2.90 -39.38 26.06
N GLN A 701 -3.26 -40.56 25.53
CA GLN A 701 -3.26 -41.82 26.28
C GLN A 701 -1.86 -42.37 26.57
N PHE A 702 -0.85 -41.93 25.83
CA PHE A 702 0.55 -42.36 25.97
C PHE A 702 1.39 -41.34 26.76
N LEU A 703 1.09 -40.05 26.60
CA LEU A 703 1.91 -38.96 27.14
C LEU A 703 1.62 -38.66 28.63
N ILE A 704 1.58 -39.69 29.48
CA ILE A 704 1.27 -39.54 30.92
C ILE A 704 2.53 -39.29 31.78
N PRO A 705 2.43 -38.59 32.93
CA PRO A 705 3.56 -38.33 33.83
C PRO A 705 4.30 -39.61 34.24
N GLY A 706 5.62 -39.60 34.12
CA GLY A 706 6.46 -40.76 34.44
C GLY A 706 6.43 -41.91 33.42
N ALA A 707 5.66 -41.81 32.33
CA ALA A 707 5.78 -42.74 31.21
C ALA A 707 7.21 -42.73 30.63
N VAL A 708 7.68 -43.90 30.21
CA VAL A 708 9.07 -44.16 29.83
C VAL A 708 9.14 -44.57 28.36
N PHE A 709 10.04 -43.93 27.62
CA PHE A 709 10.22 -44.10 26.18
C PHE A 709 11.70 -44.36 25.86
N PHE A 710 11.96 -45.04 24.73
CA PHE A 710 13.32 -45.26 24.24
C PHE A 710 13.64 -44.28 23.10
N CYS A 711 14.78 -43.59 23.21
CA CYS A 711 15.33 -42.77 22.15
C CYS A 711 15.98 -43.66 21.09
N GLU A 712 15.34 -43.77 19.93
CA GLU A 712 15.95 -44.40 18.75
C GLU A 712 17.20 -43.64 18.29
N LYS A 713 17.16 -42.31 18.42
CA LYS A 713 18.18 -41.40 17.94
C LYS A 713 18.31 -40.20 18.87
N ILE A 714 19.54 -39.74 19.06
CA ILE A 714 19.91 -38.51 19.76
C ILE A 714 20.95 -37.83 18.87
N GLU A 715 20.72 -36.59 18.44
CA GLU A 715 21.67 -35.87 17.57
C GLU A 715 21.69 -34.34 17.80
N THR A 716 22.85 -33.72 17.62
CA THR A 716 23.01 -32.26 17.68
C THR A 716 22.67 -31.63 16.33
N LYS A 717 21.83 -30.58 16.32
CA LYS A 717 21.44 -29.81 15.13
C LYS A 717 21.59 -28.31 15.37
N LYS A 718 21.71 -27.52 14.29
CA LYS A 718 21.52 -26.06 14.39
C LYS A 718 20.09 -25.79 14.88
N SER A 719 19.88 -24.77 15.70
CA SER A 719 18.55 -24.47 16.25
C SER A 719 17.51 -24.25 15.14
N PRO A 720 16.29 -24.83 15.23
CA PRO A 720 15.23 -24.61 14.25
C PRO A 720 14.68 -23.17 14.28
N ILE A 721 15.08 -22.36 15.26
CA ILE A 721 14.74 -20.93 15.38
C ILE A 721 15.86 -20.04 14.79
N SER A 722 16.73 -20.59 13.94
CA SER A 722 17.81 -19.83 13.31
C SER A 722 17.27 -18.75 12.37
N PRO A 723 17.75 -17.49 12.47
CA PRO A 723 17.33 -16.39 11.59
C PRO A 723 17.51 -16.73 10.11
N GLU A 724 16.42 -16.64 9.35
CA GLU A 724 16.44 -16.79 7.90
C GLU A 724 16.80 -15.46 7.21
N LEU A 725 17.02 -15.48 5.89
CA LEU A 725 17.05 -14.26 5.08
C LEU A 725 15.62 -13.69 4.98
N LEU A 726 15.48 -12.37 4.90
CA LEU A 726 14.17 -11.75 4.67
C LEU A 726 13.63 -12.20 3.32
N SER A 727 12.40 -12.70 3.30
CA SER A 727 11.61 -12.72 2.07
C SER A 727 10.98 -11.37 1.78
N GLU A 728 10.38 -11.25 0.59
CA GLU A 728 9.54 -10.11 0.25
C GLU A 728 8.46 -9.81 1.30
N HIS A 729 7.79 -10.81 1.88
CA HIS A 729 6.75 -10.55 2.89
C HIS A 729 7.33 -10.13 4.25
N ASP A 730 8.52 -10.61 4.62
CA ASP A 730 9.22 -10.17 5.83
C ASP A 730 9.73 -8.74 5.70
N LEU A 731 10.24 -8.35 4.52
CA LEU A 731 10.69 -6.99 4.27
C LEU A 731 9.50 -6.02 4.19
N VAL A 732 8.37 -6.42 3.58
CA VAL A 732 7.12 -5.63 3.65
C VAL A 732 6.72 -5.45 5.12
N ALA A 733 6.66 -6.52 5.92
CA ALA A 733 6.27 -6.43 7.33
C ALA A 733 7.21 -5.56 8.18
N LYS A 734 8.53 -5.63 7.96
CA LYS A 734 9.49 -4.74 8.65
C LYS A 734 9.35 -3.28 8.20
N MET A 735 9.22 -3.01 6.91
CA MET A 735 9.06 -1.64 6.41
C MET A 735 7.75 -1.00 6.90
N ASP A 736 6.66 -1.78 6.91
CA ASP A 736 5.34 -1.47 7.48
C ASP A 736 5.45 -1.12 8.98
N GLN A 737 6.09 -2.00 9.77
CA GLN A 737 6.34 -1.82 11.22
C GLN A 737 7.04 -0.50 11.58
N TYR A 738 7.99 -0.03 10.75
CA TYR A 738 8.73 1.22 10.97
C TYR A 738 8.18 2.43 10.19
N ARG A 739 6.96 2.33 9.60
CA ARG A 739 6.33 3.38 8.78
C ARG A 739 7.20 3.85 7.59
N VAL A 740 8.04 2.97 7.04
CA VAL A 740 8.98 3.26 5.95
C VAL A 740 8.32 2.92 4.60
N GLY A 741 7.84 3.93 3.88
CA GLY A 741 7.17 3.73 2.58
C GLY A 741 5.63 3.73 2.66
N THR A 742 5.09 4.54 3.56
CA THR A 742 3.66 4.87 3.65
C THR A 742 3.13 5.53 2.36
N ASP A 743 1.79 5.67 2.28
CA ASP A 743 1.04 5.82 1.01
C ASP A 743 1.22 4.60 0.08
N CYS A 744 1.37 3.40 0.67
CA CYS A 744 1.54 2.12 -0.04
C CYS A 744 2.74 2.05 -1.01
N SER A 745 3.82 2.82 -0.80
CA SER A 745 5.01 2.82 -1.67
C SER A 745 6.03 1.72 -1.38
N ILE A 746 5.86 0.94 -0.30
CA ILE A 746 6.73 -0.21 0.06
C ILE A 746 7.04 -1.13 -1.15
N PRO A 747 6.08 -1.58 -1.98
CA PRO A 747 6.36 -2.49 -3.10
C PRO A 747 7.29 -1.89 -4.15
N GLU A 748 7.17 -0.58 -4.42
CA GLU A 748 8.03 0.14 -5.36
C GLU A 748 9.43 0.32 -4.78
N HIS A 749 9.56 0.59 -3.48
CA HIS A 749 10.87 0.67 -2.84
C HIS A 749 11.60 -0.68 -2.88
N ILE A 750 10.92 -1.78 -2.55
CA ILE A 750 11.49 -3.14 -2.61
C ILE A 750 11.95 -3.49 -4.03
N TYR A 751 11.09 -3.29 -5.03
CA TYR A 751 11.43 -3.46 -6.44
C TYR A 751 12.66 -2.64 -6.85
N ASN A 752 12.75 -1.37 -6.43
CA ASN A 752 13.90 -0.52 -6.73
C ASN A 752 15.21 -0.94 -6.04
N ILE A 753 15.19 -1.70 -4.93
CA ILE A 753 16.41 -2.32 -4.36
C ILE A 753 16.89 -3.49 -5.25
N GLU A 754 15.97 -4.34 -5.69
CA GLU A 754 16.23 -5.47 -6.61
C GLU A 754 16.76 -4.98 -7.96
N GLN A 755 16.08 -4.03 -8.62
CA GLN A 755 16.50 -3.48 -9.91
C GLN A 755 17.87 -2.77 -9.87
N SER A 756 18.35 -2.40 -8.68
CA SER A 756 19.69 -1.81 -8.50
C SER A 756 20.78 -2.84 -8.18
N ASN A 757 20.49 -4.15 -8.24
CA ASN A 757 21.44 -5.24 -7.96
C ASN A 757 22.11 -5.13 -6.56
N TYR A 758 21.43 -4.48 -5.60
CA TYR A 758 21.88 -4.41 -4.20
C TYR A 758 21.48 -5.68 -3.42
N ILE A 759 20.37 -6.30 -3.82
CA ILE A 759 19.91 -7.61 -3.37
C ILE A 759 19.62 -8.48 -4.61
N LYS A 760 19.66 -9.80 -4.43
CA LYS A 760 19.16 -10.79 -5.39
C LYS A 760 18.18 -11.73 -4.69
N ILE A 761 17.25 -12.29 -5.45
CA ILE A 761 16.36 -13.34 -4.97
C ILE A 761 17.06 -14.70 -5.13
N GLU A 762 17.10 -15.51 -4.07
CA GLU A 762 17.56 -16.89 -4.17
C GLU A 762 16.39 -17.82 -4.53
N GLU A 763 16.30 -18.21 -5.80
CA GLU A 763 15.23 -19.06 -6.36
C GLU A 763 15.28 -20.53 -5.88
N ASN A 764 16.31 -20.91 -5.12
CA ASN A 764 16.54 -22.27 -4.63
C ASN A 764 15.72 -22.64 -3.38
N GLU A 765 14.97 -21.70 -2.79
CA GLU A 765 14.13 -21.92 -1.61
C GLU A 765 12.64 -21.69 -1.94
N CYS A 766 11.72 -22.30 -1.19
CA CYS A 766 10.27 -22.23 -1.45
C CYS A 766 9.64 -20.82 -1.29
N PHE A 767 10.43 -19.81 -0.92
CA PHE A 767 10.01 -18.43 -0.75
C PHE A 767 11.04 -17.50 -1.40
N ARG A 768 10.58 -16.40 -2.03
CA ARG A 768 11.45 -15.38 -2.64
C ARG A 768 12.24 -14.62 -1.55
N LYS A 769 13.41 -15.13 -1.19
CA LYS A 769 14.31 -14.60 -0.15
C LYS A 769 15.43 -13.74 -0.71
N PHE A 770 15.71 -12.64 -0.03
CA PHE A 770 16.72 -11.66 -0.42
C PHE A 770 18.10 -12.00 0.12
N LYS A 771 19.04 -12.28 -0.77
CA LYS A 771 20.47 -12.29 -0.49
C LYS A 771 21.07 -10.93 -0.90
N PRO A 772 21.59 -10.13 0.03
CA PRO A 772 22.40 -8.96 -0.31
C PRO A 772 23.58 -9.33 -1.23
N THR A 773 23.87 -8.47 -2.21
CA THR A 773 25.09 -8.61 -3.01
C THR A 773 26.29 -8.03 -2.25
N ALA A 774 27.52 -8.35 -2.67
CA ALA A 774 28.71 -7.74 -2.10
C ALA A 774 28.67 -6.20 -2.17
N LEU A 775 28.06 -5.64 -3.22
CA LEU A 775 27.79 -4.21 -3.35
C LEU A 775 26.79 -3.72 -2.29
N GLY A 776 25.65 -4.39 -2.14
CA GLY A 776 24.63 -4.04 -1.16
C GLY A 776 25.14 -4.07 0.29
N LEU A 777 25.89 -5.12 0.65
CA LEU A 777 26.53 -5.25 1.98
C LEU A 777 27.49 -4.09 2.27
N ASN A 778 28.45 -3.84 1.37
CA ASN A 778 29.44 -2.77 1.57
C ASN A 778 28.79 -1.38 1.61
N LEU A 779 27.74 -1.13 0.81
CA LEU A 779 26.98 0.14 0.88
C LEU A 779 26.24 0.30 2.21
N ALA A 780 25.52 -0.73 2.68
CA ALA A 780 24.82 -0.69 3.95
C ALA A 780 25.79 -0.51 5.14
N GLU A 781 26.92 -1.22 5.12
CA GLU A 781 27.96 -1.09 6.15
C GLU A 781 28.63 0.30 6.12
N ALA A 782 28.88 0.86 4.93
CA ALA A 782 29.39 2.23 4.79
C ALA A 782 28.39 3.28 5.30
N TYR A 783 27.10 3.16 4.97
CA TYR A 783 26.06 4.08 5.47
C TYR A 783 25.97 4.06 7.01
N LYS A 784 26.18 2.90 7.63
CA LYS A 784 26.27 2.76 9.09
C LYS A 784 27.55 3.36 9.68
N LYS A 785 28.72 3.06 9.10
CA LYS A 785 30.01 3.59 9.57
C LYS A 785 30.09 5.12 9.47
N CYS A 786 29.53 5.70 8.41
CA CYS A 786 29.41 7.14 8.23
C CYS A 786 28.20 7.76 8.97
N ALA A 787 27.53 7.01 9.87
CA ALA A 787 26.40 7.46 10.68
C ALA A 787 25.30 8.22 9.91
N ILE A 788 24.97 7.79 8.69
CA ILE A 788 24.05 8.52 7.81
C ILE A 788 22.61 8.37 8.34
N GLU A 789 22.17 9.35 9.14
CA GLU A 789 20.88 9.36 9.84
C GLU A 789 19.69 9.08 8.92
N ILE A 790 19.72 9.60 7.69
CA ILE A 790 18.64 9.42 6.70
C ILE A 790 18.49 7.98 6.18
N THR A 791 19.37 7.06 6.61
CA THR A 791 19.28 5.61 6.35
C THR A 791 18.76 4.81 7.55
N GLN A 792 18.45 5.48 8.67
CA GLN A 792 17.81 4.89 9.84
C GLN A 792 16.27 4.94 9.71
N PRO A 793 15.53 3.89 10.11
CA PRO A 793 14.07 3.88 10.01
C PRO A 793 13.40 5.06 10.74
N GLN A 794 13.92 5.43 11.92
CA GLN A 794 13.37 6.48 12.79
C GLN A 794 13.39 7.87 12.12
N TYR A 795 14.39 8.16 11.28
CA TYR A 795 14.41 9.41 10.50
C TYR A 795 13.23 9.46 9.52
N ARG A 796 12.90 8.32 8.88
CA ARG A 796 11.77 8.28 7.94
C ARG A 796 10.42 8.25 8.65
N GLU A 797 10.31 7.59 9.79
CA GLU A 797 9.11 7.64 10.63
C GLU A 797 8.78 9.09 11.04
N ASN A 798 9.75 9.83 11.56
CA ASN A 798 9.60 11.24 11.92
C ASN A 798 9.27 12.11 10.69
N PHE A 799 9.91 11.84 9.54
CA PHE A 799 9.60 12.52 8.28
C PHE A 799 8.15 12.33 7.83
N ILE A 800 7.59 11.12 7.95
CA ILE A 800 6.20 10.87 7.60
C ILE A 800 5.25 11.59 8.57
N ALA A 801 5.51 11.56 9.88
CA ALA A 801 4.71 12.29 10.86
C ALA A 801 4.68 13.81 10.59
N GLU A 802 5.82 14.41 10.24
CA GLU A 802 5.89 15.83 9.86
C GLU A 802 5.17 16.15 8.54
N VAL A 803 5.16 15.21 7.57
CA VAL A 803 4.36 15.33 6.33
C VAL A 803 2.86 15.23 6.63
N GLU A 804 2.45 14.38 7.57
CA GLU A 804 1.07 14.23 8.02
C GLU A 804 0.54 15.50 8.73
N GLU A 805 1.37 16.17 9.53
CA GLU A 805 1.06 17.47 10.14
C GLU A 805 0.92 18.60 9.09
N VAL A 806 1.70 18.56 7.99
CA VAL A 806 1.48 19.48 6.85
C VAL A 806 0.19 19.15 6.11
N ALA A 807 -0.17 17.86 5.97
CA ALA A 807 -1.44 17.43 5.37
C ALA A 807 -2.68 17.81 6.21
N ALA A 808 -2.55 17.81 7.54
CA ALA A 808 -3.57 18.32 8.47
C ALA A 808 -3.64 19.86 8.53
N GLY A 809 -2.69 20.56 7.92
CA GLY A 809 -2.55 22.00 8.02
C GLY A 809 -2.32 22.48 9.45
N THR A 810 -1.61 21.70 10.27
CA THR A 810 -1.17 22.09 11.62
C THR A 810 0.24 22.69 11.61
N LYS A 811 1.11 22.26 10.68
CA LYS A 811 2.47 22.81 10.48
C LYS A 811 2.66 23.53 9.14
N ASP A 812 3.66 24.41 9.11
CA ASP A 812 4.03 25.20 7.92
C ASP A 812 4.98 24.41 7.01
N PHE A 813 4.61 24.27 5.74
CA PHE A 813 5.37 23.57 4.70
C PHE A 813 6.84 24.02 4.59
N VAL A 814 7.11 25.33 4.75
CA VAL A 814 8.47 25.89 4.61
C VAL A 814 9.31 25.57 5.85
N GLU A 815 8.70 25.61 7.03
CA GLU A 815 9.35 25.27 8.30
C GLU A 815 9.81 23.80 8.30
N VAL A 816 8.90 22.88 7.95
CA VAL A 816 9.21 21.44 7.85
C VAL A 816 10.23 21.15 6.75
N SER A 817 10.15 21.84 5.60
CA SER A 817 11.17 21.74 4.53
C SER A 817 12.56 22.11 5.04
N LEU A 818 12.68 23.23 5.76
CA LEU A 818 13.96 23.73 6.29
C LEU A 818 14.52 22.82 7.40
N PHE A 819 13.66 22.24 8.23
CA PHE A 819 14.07 21.29 9.26
C PHE A 819 14.80 20.08 8.67
N PHE A 820 14.18 19.36 7.71
CA PHE A 820 14.80 18.17 7.12
C PHE A 820 16.01 18.49 6.25
N LEU A 821 16.00 19.61 5.51
CA LEU A 821 17.18 20.05 4.76
C LEU A 821 18.36 20.38 5.68
N LYS A 822 18.12 21.05 6.81
CA LYS A 822 19.17 21.34 7.81
C LYS A 822 19.73 20.06 8.42
N THR A 823 18.88 19.12 8.82
CA THR A 823 19.31 17.82 9.36
C THR A 823 20.15 17.06 8.34
N PHE A 824 19.68 16.94 7.09
CA PHE A 824 20.45 16.34 6.00
C PHE A 824 21.82 17.00 5.76
N CYS A 825 21.88 18.34 5.71
CA CYS A 825 23.16 19.03 5.53
C CYS A 825 24.12 18.79 6.71
N ASN A 826 23.60 18.64 7.94
CA ASN A 826 24.41 18.23 9.09
C ASN A 826 24.95 16.81 8.92
N SER A 827 24.10 15.81 8.62
CA SER A 827 24.55 14.41 8.45
C SER A 827 25.50 14.24 7.25
N TYR A 828 25.40 15.09 6.22
CA TYR A 828 26.30 15.11 5.07
C TYR A 828 27.65 15.80 5.39
N SER A 829 27.63 16.87 6.20
CA SER A 829 28.81 17.70 6.51
C SER A 829 29.55 17.27 7.78
N ALA A 830 29.08 16.22 8.45
CA ALA A 830 29.75 15.62 9.60
C ALA A 830 31.17 15.15 9.21
N PRO A 831 32.22 15.50 9.99
CA PRO A 831 33.56 14.96 9.77
C PRO A 831 33.56 13.42 9.90
N GLN A 832 34.20 12.75 8.94
CA GLN A 832 34.46 11.31 8.94
C GLN A 832 35.74 10.96 9.71
#